data_AF-A2F6K4-F1
#
_entry.id   AF-A2F6K4-F1
#
_cell.length_a   1.000
_cell.length_b   1.000
_cell.length_c   1.000
_cell.angle_alpha   90.00
_cell.angle_beta   90.00
_cell.angle_gamma   90.00
#
_symmetry.space_group_name_H-M   'P 1'
#
loop_
_entity.id
_entity.type
_entity.pdbx_description
1 polymer ?
#
loop_
_entity_poly.entity_id
_entity_poly.type
_entity_poly.pdbx_seq_one_letter_code
_entity_poly.pdbx_strand_id
1 'polypeptide(L)'
;MLSKAEWGLYYFVLFAGICIVVFLLSYLFIKRRERSYLRILDEIESTNEVSMISTKKFKQLVITGFMYSHPSCVDFSIFKLAINQWREHLDIWAVYAKFAAIYPENTSTLLFIIQNVNLINNKSKLAKIVCSNASYITKTRETRYTPELKSKVSKLMKQFSKTRNQLRNIWDLILQGSVNEMSPAIVNAYQSVKESEVEVNYLKMLYPNNRFVYRNYAKFLHDIKGDAIGYKKSIDDIARLQRGIRIVEDTINYLGMQAFPKIPDYLVASDTIKNNPTAENTESFAMEQETIEDDVNIEAIESISKQINNHTIPSIRFMKLSTIVCFIIFTIIPIICANLLFDPFANELRQPIYYMKGIAFCRNLINIMPAVIGKYMMEKLIDPATGNHMMDRLHLIDNFPMSAYGDYRNSVDIVRYFAQSVSAASQQMSGLRSFKIGDKHIEKVRDYIFANSQYFFFYLTVKNFTKSRSSSNEISYMIANHVGKLLDLPEITPDVVKGPDSLIARNNNNLPTAAKNSALEEMINYIKDYHELHDKFLLAILLSLISINVITYIFIAFYMLHILKFNREQTLGVLTTLPKTVVSNISYSLNKLKDGSDKSMNTDSMKDAEISRQEESIIKLFSSITDGSTSTSMHTLILYCLLFIVIATCGAYYLMIDQYSDSLTTLVHNCHHINYLYGSITFLYIQLWQDYLRLLLKRAAQNLKVHASVSQMKFRISRGFYHYKQHIS
;
A
#
# COMPACT_ATOMS: atom_id res chain seq x y z
N MET A 1 16.94 26.34 13.23
CA MET A 1 18.13 25.58 13.65
C MET A 1 17.81 24.09 13.63
N LEU A 2 18.24 23.39 12.59
CA LEU A 2 18.36 21.93 12.51
C LEU A 2 19.20 21.69 11.24
N SER A 3 20.52 21.89 11.35
CA SER A 3 21.45 21.50 10.31
C SER A 3 21.50 19.98 10.30
N LYS A 4 20.93 19.36 9.26
CA LYS A 4 21.13 17.95 8.96
C LYS A 4 22.64 17.71 8.85
N ALA A 5 23.20 16.94 9.78
CA ALA A 5 24.57 16.47 9.66
C ALA A 5 24.60 15.45 8.52
N GLU A 6 25.13 15.86 7.37
CA GLU A 6 25.40 14.96 6.26
C GLU A 6 26.58 14.07 6.64
N TRP A 7 26.41 12.75 6.51
CA TRP A 7 27.46 11.77 6.83
C TRP A 7 28.62 11.93 5.85
N GLY A 8 29.72 12.50 6.32
CA GLY A 8 30.91 12.73 5.51
C GLY A 8 31.62 11.44 5.11
N LEU A 9 32.42 11.52 4.04
CA LEU A 9 33.19 10.41 3.46
C LEU A 9 34.10 9.68 4.48
N TYR A 10 34.58 10.40 5.50
CA TYR A 10 35.37 9.86 6.61
C TYR A 10 34.63 8.79 7.44
N TYR A 11 33.30 8.95 7.63
CA TYR A 11 32.49 7.98 8.36
C TYR A 11 32.49 6.61 7.66
N PHE A 12 32.33 6.60 6.33
CA PHE A 12 32.30 5.36 5.56
C PHE A 12 33.65 4.63 5.53
N VAL A 13 34.75 5.38 5.47
CA VAL A 13 36.11 4.80 5.53
C VAL A 13 36.39 4.18 6.90
N LEU A 14 36.03 4.88 7.99
CA LEU A 14 36.20 4.38 9.35
C LEU A 14 35.32 3.15 9.61
N PHE A 15 34.08 3.17 9.15
CA PHE A 15 33.17 2.03 9.22
C PHE A 15 33.73 0.81 8.47
N ALA A 16 34.21 0.99 7.23
CA ALA A 16 34.83 -0.08 6.46
C ALA A 16 36.09 -0.66 7.15
N GLY A 17 36.92 0.21 7.73
CA GLY A 17 38.10 -0.20 8.51
C GLY A 17 37.73 -1.06 9.73
N ILE A 18 36.72 -0.65 10.50
CA ILE A 18 36.21 -1.43 11.63
C ILE A 18 35.66 -2.78 11.17
N CYS A 19 34.90 -2.81 10.06
CA CYS A 19 34.39 -4.07 9.51
C CYS A 19 35.51 -5.06 9.14
N ILE A 20 36.61 -4.58 8.55
CA ILE A 20 37.77 -5.43 8.19
C ILE A 20 38.43 -6.00 9.45
N VAL A 21 38.64 -5.16 10.48
CA VAL A 21 39.24 -5.61 11.75
C VAL A 21 38.36 -6.65 12.44
N VAL A 22 37.04 -6.41 12.53
CA VAL A 22 36.08 -7.35 13.11
C VAL A 22 36.05 -8.67 12.31
N PHE A 23 36.11 -8.61 10.99
CA PHE A 23 36.18 -9.79 10.13
C PHE A 23 37.45 -10.61 10.39
N LEU A 24 38.63 -9.97 10.44
CA LEU A 24 39.91 -10.65 10.70
C LEU A 24 39.94 -11.29 12.10
N LEU A 25 39.52 -10.56 13.13
CA LEU A 25 39.44 -11.09 14.49
C LEU A 25 38.47 -12.26 14.59
N SER A 26 37.30 -12.16 13.94
CA SER A 26 36.31 -13.25 13.89
C SER A 26 36.85 -14.48 13.17
N TYR A 27 37.54 -14.29 12.04
CA TYR A 27 38.17 -15.37 11.28
C TYR A 27 39.22 -16.12 12.11
N LEU A 28 40.13 -15.38 12.78
CA LEU A 28 41.15 -15.96 13.65
C LEU A 28 40.54 -16.69 14.84
N PHE A 29 39.52 -16.10 15.47
CA PHE A 29 38.82 -16.71 16.60
C PHE A 29 38.14 -18.03 16.19
N ILE A 30 37.44 -18.06 15.05
CA ILE A 30 36.80 -19.28 14.53
C ILE A 30 37.85 -20.35 14.25
N LYS A 31 38.95 -20.01 13.56
CA LYS A 31 40.01 -20.98 13.25
C LYS A 31 40.72 -21.54 14.49
N ARG A 32 40.97 -20.69 15.50
CA ARG A 32 41.55 -21.13 16.77
C ARG A 32 40.60 -22.07 17.51
N ARG A 33 39.31 -21.76 17.52
CA ARG A 33 38.27 -22.61 18.13
C ARG A 33 38.15 -23.96 17.41
N GLU A 34 38.11 -23.98 16.08
CA GLU A 34 38.07 -25.23 15.28
C GLU A 34 39.24 -26.15 15.61
N ARG A 35 40.48 -25.63 15.65
CA ARG A 35 41.67 -26.42 16.02
C ARG A 35 41.58 -26.97 17.44
N SER A 36 41.05 -26.19 18.38
CA SER A 36 40.86 -26.65 19.76
C SER A 36 39.83 -27.78 19.84
N TYR A 37 38.75 -27.74 19.04
CA TYR A 37 37.74 -28.78 19.03
C TYR A 37 38.22 -30.07 18.38
N LEU A 38 39.05 -29.99 17.33
CA LEU A 38 39.68 -31.17 16.72
C LEU A 38 40.63 -31.87 17.71
N ARG A 39 41.45 -31.12 18.47
CA ARG A 39 42.31 -31.71 19.50
C ARG A 39 41.52 -32.44 20.59
N ILE A 40 40.37 -31.89 20.98
CA ILE A 40 39.49 -32.54 21.96
C ILE A 40 38.86 -33.81 21.35
N LEU A 41 38.54 -33.81 20.06
CA LEU A 41 38.09 -35.02 19.37
C LEU A 41 39.16 -36.11 19.35
N ASP A 42 40.42 -35.76 19.05
CA ASP A 42 41.57 -36.68 19.11
C ASP A 42 41.75 -37.28 20.52
N GLU A 43 41.58 -36.45 21.57
CA GLU A 43 41.66 -36.88 22.96
C GLU A 43 40.52 -37.85 23.34
N ILE A 44 39.28 -37.57 22.92
CA ILE A 44 38.13 -38.48 23.13
C ILE A 44 38.35 -39.81 22.42
N GLU A 45 38.91 -39.81 21.21
CA GLU A 45 39.20 -41.04 20.47
C GLU A 45 40.24 -41.91 21.21
N SER A 46 41.25 -41.28 21.80
CA SER A 46 42.28 -41.99 22.57
C SER A 46 41.78 -42.52 23.93
N THR A 47 40.87 -41.79 24.58
CA THR A 47 40.41 -42.09 25.95
C THR A 47 39.10 -42.87 26.00
N ASN A 48 38.31 -42.87 24.93
CA ASN A 48 36.93 -43.39 24.85
C ASN A 48 35.97 -42.81 25.92
N GLU A 49 36.28 -41.66 26.50
CA GLU A 49 35.44 -41.00 27.50
C GLU A 49 34.98 -39.60 27.05
N VAL A 50 33.69 -39.31 27.18
CA VAL A 50 33.08 -38.01 26.78
C VAL A 50 32.73 -37.16 28.02
N SER A 51 33.01 -37.66 29.23
CA SER A 51 32.69 -37.07 30.53
C SER A 51 33.32 -35.68 30.76
N MET A 52 34.40 -35.37 30.04
CA MET A 52 35.15 -34.11 30.17
C MET A 52 34.45 -32.89 29.53
N ILE A 53 33.31 -33.07 28.85
CA ILE A 53 32.71 -32.04 27.99
C ILE A 53 31.25 -31.77 28.37
N SER A 54 30.80 -30.52 28.29
CA SER A 54 29.39 -30.19 28.49
C SER A 54 28.55 -30.46 27.24
N THR A 55 27.26 -30.75 27.42
CA THR A 55 26.31 -31.03 26.31
C THR A 55 26.26 -29.93 25.25
N LYS A 56 26.45 -28.65 25.63
CA LYS A 56 26.52 -27.52 24.68
C LYS A 56 27.81 -27.55 23.84
N LYS A 57 28.95 -27.84 24.47
CA LYS A 57 30.24 -27.96 23.78
C LYS A 57 30.26 -29.16 22.84
N PHE A 58 29.66 -30.29 23.26
CA PHE A 58 29.51 -31.49 22.43
C PHE A 58 28.86 -31.20 21.07
N LYS A 59 27.75 -30.47 21.05
CA LYS A 59 27.04 -30.12 19.79
C LYS A 59 27.94 -29.37 18.80
N GLN A 60 28.72 -28.40 19.28
CA GLN A 60 29.64 -27.62 18.43
C GLN A 60 30.84 -28.45 17.96
N LEU A 61 31.33 -29.32 18.84
CA LEU A 61 32.44 -30.21 18.58
C LEU A 61 32.09 -31.22 17.48
N VAL A 62 30.93 -31.86 17.54
CA VAL A 62 30.46 -32.80 16.51
C VAL A 62 30.31 -32.13 15.14
N ILE A 63 29.73 -30.92 15.08
CA ILE A 63 29.61 -30.18 13.81
C ILE A 63 30.99 -29.91 13.20
N THR A 64 31.96 -29.52 14.03
CA THR A 64 33.36 -29.32 13.59
C THR A 64 33.98 -30.63 13.14
N GLY A 65 33.73 -31.73 13.85
CA GLY A 65 34.21 -33.07 13.50
C GLY A 65 33.71 -33.54 12.13
N PHE A 66 32.41 -33.40 11.84
CA PHE A 66 31.87 -33.71 10.50
C PHE A 66 32.37 -32.74 9.42
N MET A 67 32.58 -31.45 9.73
CA MET A 67 33.14 -30.48 8.78
C MET A 67 34.56 -30.84 8.31
N TYR A 68 35.33 -31.53 9.15
CA TYR A 68 36.69 -31.97 8.85
C TYR A 68 36.82 -33.49 8.64
N SER A 69 35.70 -34.23 8.65
CA SER A 69 35.67 -35.69 8.48
C SER A 69 36.53 -36.46 9.50
N HIS A 70 36.40 -36.09 10.79
CA HIS A 70 37.13 -36.77 11.87
C HIS A 70 36.69 -38.25 11.98
N PRO A 71 37.62 -39.22 12.13
CA PRO A 71 37.30 -40.66 12.14
C PRO A 71 36.18 -41.05 13.12
N SER A 72 36.25 -40.59 14.37
CA SER A 72 35.22 -40.89 15.39
C SER A 72 33.82 -40.32 15.06
N CYS A 73 33.72 -39.31 14.20
CA CYS A 73 32.44 -38.80 13.69
C CYS A 73 31.92 -39.64 12.52
N VAL A 74 32.79 -40.06 11.60
CA VAL A 74 32.44 -40.89 10.44
C VAL A 74 31.95 -42.28 10.88
N ASP A 75 32.59 -42.89 11.87
CA ASP A 75 32.20 -44.20 12.42
C ASP A 75 31.02 -44.12 13.42
N PHE A 76 30.50 -42.91 13.66
CA PHE A 76 29.46 -42.61 14.66
C PHE A 76 29.78 -43.10 16.09
N SER A 77 31.03 -43.48 16.38
CA SER A 77 31.46 -43.97 17.71
C SER A 77 31.25 -42.91 18.79
N ILE A 78 31.49 -41.64 18.47
CA ILE A 78 31.25 -40.51 19.37
C ILE A 78 29.79 -40.40 19.82
N PHE A 79 28.83 -40.76 18.96
CA PHE A 79 27.41 -40.75 19.35
C PHE A 79 27.05 -41.92 20.24
N LYS A 80 27.65 -43.10 20.04
CA LYS A 80 27.45 -44.24 20.93
C LYS A 80 27.92 -43.91 22.35
N LEU A 81 29.10 -43.30 22.48
CA LEU A 81 29.62 -42.82 23.77
C LEU A 81 28.74 -41.72 24.37
N ALA A 82 28.29 -40.76 23.56
CA ALA A 82 27.42 -39.68 24.02
C ALA A 82 26.03 -40.17 24.49
N ILE A 83 25.46 -41.19 23.85
CA ILE A 83 24.18 -41.79 24.27
C ILE A 83 24.33 -42.53 25.59
N ASN A 84 25.46 -43.23 25.80
CA ASN A 84 25.72 -43.92 27.06
C ASN A 84 25.83 -42.94 28.23
N GLN A 85 26.47 -41.78 28.02
CA GLN A 85 26.65 -40.77 29.05
C GLN A 85 25.40 -39.90 29.27
N TRP A 86 24.70 -39.53 28.20
CA TRP A 86 23.61 -38.53 28.21
C TRP A 86 22.32 -39.04 27.60
N ARG A 87 21.90 -40.23 28.01
CA ARG A 87 20.73 -40.93 27.46
C ARG A 87 19.44 -40.10 27.50
N GLU A 88 19.22 -39.32 28.55
CA GLU A 88 17.99 -38.54 28.76
C GLU A 88 17.95 -37.22 27.99
N HIS A 89 19.08 -36.75 27.44
CA HIS A 89 19.16 -35.48 26.75
C HIS A 89 18.72 -35.58 25.28
N LEU A 90 17.48 -35.18 24.99
CA LEU A 90 16.90 -35.17 23.64
C LEU A 90 17.70 -34.39 22.60
N ASP A 91 18.43 -33.35 23.02
CA ASP A 91 19.29 -32.56 22.14
C ASP A 91 20.37 -33.39 21.44
N ILE A 92 20.90 -34.41 22.13
CA ILE A 92 21.97 -35.26 21.61
C ILE A 92 21.41 -36.25 20.61
N TRP A 93 20.24 -36.83 20.91
CA TRP A 93 19.48 -37.65 19.97
C TRP A 93 19.10 -36.88 18.70
N ALA A 94 18.74 -35.59 18.83
CA ALA A 94 18.42 -34.75 17.70
C ALA A 94 19.65 -34.50 16.80
N VAL A 95 20.83 -34.29 17.38
CA VAL A 95 22.07 -34.15 16.61
C VAL A 95 22.47 -35.48 15.96
N TYR A 96 22.34 -36.59 16.69
CA TYR A 96 22.61 -37.92 16.14
C TYR A 96 21.69 -38.22 14.95
N ALA A 97 20.39 -37.94 15.06
CA ALA A 97 19.43 -38.12 13.98
C ALA A 97 19.79 -37.30 12.74
N LYS A 98 20.27 -36.07 12.89
CA LYS A 98 20.65 -35.20 11.75
C LYS A 98 21.80 -35.78 10.94
N PHE A 99 22.86 -36.25 11.61
CA PHE A 99 24.02 -36.81 10.92
C PHE A 99 23.77 -38.23 10.42
N ALA A 100 23.04 -39.05 11.17
CA ALA A 100 22.62 -40.37 10.69
C ALA A 100 21.70 -40.27 9.45
N ALA A 101 20.89 -39.21 9.37
CA ALA A 101 20.03 -38.96 8.22
C ALA A 101 20.76 -38.62 6.93
N ILE A 102 22.02 -38.18 6.96
CA ILE A 102 22.79 -37.91 5.74
C ILE A 102 22.99 -39.20 4.92
N TYR A 103 23.19 -40.33 5.60
CA TYR A 103 23.50 -41.61 4.95
C TYR A 103 22.25 -42.49 4.80
N PRO A 104 21.88 -42.89 3.57
CA PRO A 104 20.76 -43.80 3.35
C PRO A 104 20.95 -45.18 4.01
N GLU A 105 22.19 -45.66 4.11
CA GLU A 105 22.57 -46.92 4.76
C GLU A 105 22.15 -46.98 6.24
N ASN A 106 22.18 -45.84 6.93
CA ASN A 106 21.88 -45.73 8.36
C ASN A 106 20.38 -45.57 8.68
N THR A 107 19.49 -45.96 7.76
CA THR A 107 18.04 -45.92 8.01
C THR A 107 17.61 -46.79 9.19
N SER A 108 18.29 -47.93 9.43
CA SER A 108 18.10 -48.76 10.64
C SER A 108 18.46 -48.00 11.93
N THR A 109 19.49 -47.16 11.88
CA THR A 109 19.92 -46.32 13.00
C THR A 109 18.91 -45.21 13.27
N LEU A 110 18.31 -44.61 12.23
CA LEU A 110 17.20 -43.66 12.40
C LEU A 110 15.99 -44.30 13.08
N LEU A 111 15.63 -45.54 12.71
CA LEU A 111 14.56 -46.30 13.38
C LEU A 111 14.88 -46.56 14.85
N PHE A 112 16.13 -46.94 15.16
CA PHE A 112 16.60 -47.09 16.53
C PHE A 112 16.49 -45.77 17.32
N ILE A 113 16.84 -44.64 16.72
CA ILE A 113 16.70 -43.32 17.35
C ILE A 113 15.23 -43.00 17.63
N ILE A 114 14.33 -43.22 16.67
CA ILE A 114 12.88 -43.01 16.85
C ILE A 114 12.36 -43.81 18.04
N GLN A 115 12.72 -45.10 18.14
CA GLN A 115 12.30 -45.97 19.24
C GLN A 115 12.79 -45.44 20.59
N ASN A 116 14.08 -45.08 20.71
CA ASN A 116 14.63 -44.59 21.97
C ASN A 116 14.09 -43.20 22.36
N VAL A 117 13.90 -42.29 21.42
CA VAL A 117 13.35 -40.96 21.69
C VAL A 117 11.90 -41.05 22.19
N ASN A 118 11.10 -41.96 21.63
CA ASN A 118 9.74 -42.24 22.13
C ASN A 118 9.74 -42.82 23.56
N LEU A 119 10.75 -43.61 23.91
CA LEU A 119 10.91 -44.15 25.28
C LEU A 119 11.33 -43.08 26.29
N ILE A 120 12.13 -42.09 25.88
CA ILE A 120 12.68 -41.07 26.79
C ILE A 120 11.63 -40.03 27.19
N ASN A 121 10.79 -39.52 26.27
CA ASN A 121 9.71 -38.58 26.63
C ASN A 121 8.71 -38.27 25.49
N ASN A 122 7.52 -38.90 25.50
CA ASN A 122 6.48 -38.69 24.47
C ASN A 122 5.82 -37.28 24.46
N LYS A 123 5.98 -36.47 25.51
CA LYS A 123 5.30 -35.15 25.62
C LYS A 123 6.13 -33.96 25.13
N SER A 124 7.45 -34.12 24.95
CA SER A 124 8.32 -33.02 24.51
C SER A 124 8.06 -32.63 23.05
N LYS A 125 7.95 -31.33 22.76
CA LYS A 125 7.83 -30.80 21.39
C LYS A 125 9.01 -31.22 20.52
N LEU A 126 10.23 -31.26 21.09
CA LEU A 126 11.43 -31.65 20.37
C LEU A 126 11.41 -33.13 19.97
N ALA A 127 10.96 -34.02 20.87
CA ALA A 127 10.83 -35.44 20.59
C ALA A 127 9.87 -35.70 19.40
N LYS A 128 8.71 -35.00 19.39
CA LYS A 128 7.76 -35.07 18.27
C LYS A 128 8.37 -34.63 16.95
N ILE A 129 9.15 -33.54 16.94
CA ILE A 129 9.82 -33.03 15.73
C ILE A 129 10.83 -34.05 15.21
N VAL A 130 11.70 -34.59 16.09
CA VAL A 130 12.72 -35.58 15.70
C VAL A 130 12.06 -36.83 15.14
N CYS A 131 11.07 -37.40 15.85
CA CYS A 131 10.37 -38.60 15.39
C CYS A 131 9.62 -38.37 14.08
N SER A 132 8.93 -37.23 13.92
CA SER A 132 8.20 -36.92 12.68
C SER A 132 9.15 -36.78 11.48
N ASN A 133 10.26 -36.04 11.65
CA ASN A 133 11.22 -35.84 10.57
C ASN A 133 11.90 -37.16 10.23
N ALA A 134 12.45 -37.89 11.21
CA ALA A 134 13.09 -39.17 10.96
C ALA A 134 12.13 -40.19 10.33
N SER A 135 10.85 -40.20 10.72
CA SER A 135 9.82 -41.05 10.09
C SER A 135 9.56 -40.65 8.63
N TYR A 136 9.56 -39.36 8.33
CA TYR A 136 9.42 -38.88 6.95
C TYR A 136 10.59 -39.32 6.08
N ILE A 137 11.83 -39.16 6.56
CA ILE A 137 13.06 -39.59 5.87
C ILE A 137 13.06 -41.10 5.64
N THR A 138 12.59 -41.86 6.63
CA THR A 138 12.48 -43.32 6.50
C THR A 138 11.47 -43.69 5.40
N LYS A 139 10.35 -42.97 5.30
CA LYS A 139 9.33 -43.20 4.26
C LYS A 139 9.83 -42.85 2.85
N THR A 140 10.60 -41.78 2.68
CA THR A 140 11.14 -41.43 1.36
C THR A 140 12.14 -42.45 0.82
N ARG A 141 12.79 -43.19 1.73
CA ARG A 141 13.73 -44.29 1.44
C ARG A 141 13.07 -45.66 1.36
N GLU A 142 11.79 -45.77 1.69
CA GLU A 142 11.06 -47.04 1.76
C GLU A 142 10.63 -47.53 0.37
N THR A 143 11.12 -48.71 0.00
CA THR A 143 10.80 -49.37 -1.28
C THR A 143 9.84 -50.54 -1.13
N ARG A 144 9.60 -51.01 0.11
CA ARG A 144 8.80 -52.21 0.38
C ARG A 144 7.31 -51.88 0.45
N TYR A 145 6.47 -52.92 0.28
CA TYR A 145 5.02 -52.80 0.47
C TYR A 145 4.63 -53.06 1.92
N THR A 146 4.77 -52.04 2.75
CA THR A 146 4.47 -52.14 4.18
C THR A 146 2.96 -52.19 4.45
N PRO A 147 2.50 -52.75 5.59
CA PRO A 147 1.08 -52.73 5.96
C PRO A 147 0.49 -51.31 6.06
N GLU A 148 1.27 -50.33 6.52
CA GLU A 148 0.87 -48.91 6.54
C GLU A 148 0.62 -48.40 5.11
N LEU A 149 1.52 -48.70 4.18
CA LEU A 149 1.38 -48.32 2.78
C LEU A 149 0.19 -49.02 2.12
N LYS A 150 0.00 -50.32 2.37
CA LYS A 150 -1.14 -51.11 1.88
C LYS A 150 -2.47 -50.48 2.29
N SER A 151 -2.61 -50.07 3.56
CA SER A 151 -3.81 -49.38 4.04
C SER A 151 -4.08 -48.05 3.31
N LYS A 152 -3.03 -47.24 3.08
CA LYS A 152 -3.14 -45.97 2.34
C LYS A 152 -3.53 -46.18 0.88
N VAL A 153 -2.89 -47.15 0.22
CA VAL A 153 -3.23 -47.54 -1.16
C VAL A 153 -4.67 -48.03 -1.26
N SER A 154 -5.16 -48.83 -0.32
CA SER A 154 -6.55 -49.28 -0.31
C SER A 154 -7.56 -48.13 -0.17
N LYS A 155 -7.25 -47.09 0.63
CA LYS A 155 -8.10 -45.90 0.74
C LYS A 155 -8.13 -45.12 -0.58
N LEU A 156 -6.96 -44.91 -1.18
CA LEU A 156 -6.82 -44.24 -2.46
C LEU A 156 -7.59 -44.96 -3.58
N MET A 157 -7.51 -46.29 -3.62
CA MET A 157 -8.27 -47.09 -4.58
C MET A 157 -9.78 -46.93 -4.44
N LYS A 158 -10.30 -46.83 -3.21
CA LYS A 158 -11.74 -46.53 -2.98
C LYS A 158 -12.13 -45.16 -3.51
N GLN A 159 -11.25 -44.17 -3.37
CA GLN A 159 -11.48 -42.83 -3.93
C GLN A 159 -11.50 -42.87 -5.46
N PHE A 160 -10.57 -43.58 -6.09
CA PHE A 160 -10.58 -43.77 -7.55
C PHE A 160 -11.87 -44.39 -8.06
N SER A 161 -12.37 -45.43 -7.38
CA SER A 161 -13.66 -46.03 -7.73
C SER A 161 -14.82 -45.04 -7.60
N LYS A 162 -14.81 -44.19 -6.56
CA LYS A 162 -15.82 -43.13 -6.39
C LYS A 162 -15.74 -42.10 -7.53
N THR A 163 -14.55 -41.61 -7.87
CA THR A 163 -14.33 -40.65 -8.96
C THR A 163 -14.77 -41.23 -10.31
N ARG A 164 -14.44 -42.50 -10.58
CA ARG A 164 -14.86 -43.19 -11.80
C ARG A 164 -16.38 -43.29 -11.91
N ASN A 165 -17.07 -43.61 -10.82
CA ASN A 165 -18.53 -43.65 -10.81
C ASN A 165 -19.15 -42.27 -11.09
N GLN A 166 -18.52 -41.19 -10.62
CA GLN A 166 -18.98 -39.82 -10.89
C GLN A 166 -18.73 -39.42 -12.36
N LEU A 167 -17.59 -39.80 -12.94
CA LEU A 167 -17.33 -39.61 -14.37
C LEU A 167 -18.34 -40.36 -15.24
N ARG A 168 -18.67 -41.59 -14.87
CA ARG A 168 -19.72 -42.37 -15.55
C ARG A 168 -21.08 -41.69 -15.46
N ASN A 169 -21.45 -41.17 -14.29
CA ASN A 169 -22.73 -40.49 -14.12
C ASN A 169 -22.92 -39.36 -15.14
N ILE A 170 -21.86 -38.65 -15.54
CA ILE A 170 -21.93 -37.64 -16.59
C ILE A 170 -22.32 -38.26 -17.93
N TRP A 171 -21.71 -39.38 -18.32
CA TRP A 171 -22.05 -40.09 -19.56
C TRP A 171 -23.47 -40.64 -19.54
N ASP A 172 -23.93 -41.14 -18.40
CA ASP A 172 -25.31 -41.60 -18.23
C ASP A 172 -26.31 -40.42 -18.36
N LEU A 173 -25.99 -39.24 -17.81
CA LEU A 173 -26.79 -38.01 -17.98
C LEU A 173 -26.82 -37.51 -19.43
N ILE A 174 -25.71 -37.64 -20.17
CA ILE A 174 -25.65 -37.33 -21.61
C ILE A 174 -26.57 -38.26 -22.40
N LEU A 175 -26.56 -39.57 -22.10
CA LEU A 175 -27.46 -40.55 -22.73
C LEU A 175 -28.94 -40.25 -22.45
N GLN A 176 -29.24 -39.77 -21.25
CA GLN A 176 -30.59 -39.40 -20.81
C GLN A 176 -31.06 -38.04 -21.36
N GLY A 177 -30.17 -37.20 -21.89
CA GLY A 177 -30.49 -35.87 -22.40
C GLY A 177 -30.80 -34.84 -21.31
N SER A 178 -30.47 -35.12 -20.04
CA SER A 178 -30.70 -34.22 -18.90
C SER A 178 -29.59 -33.16 -18.80
N VAL A 179 -29.70 -32.08 -19.58
CA VAL A 179 -28.68 -31.01 -19.63
C VAL A 179 -28.59 -30.22 -18.32
N ASN A 180 -29.69 -30.11 -17.57
CA ASN A 180 -29.75 -29.33 -16.33
C ASN A 180 -28.95 -29.98 -15.18
N GLU A 181 -29.00 -31.30 -15.06
CA GLU A 181 -28.29 -32.06 -14.02
C GLU A 181 -26.83 -32.36 -14.40
N MET A 182 -26.50 -32.26 -15.68
CA MET A 182 -25.14 -32.49 -16.18
C MET A 182 -24.13 -31.51 -15.60
N SER A 183 -24.50 -30.24 -15.41
CA SER A 183 -23.58 -29.22 -14.91
C SER A 183 -23.08 -29.44 -13.48
N PRO A 184 -23.94 -29.68 -12.46
CA PRO A 184 -23.45 -30.00 -11.11
C PRO A 184 -22.70 -31.33 -11.06
N ALA A 185 -23.10 -32.32 -11.87
CA ALA A 185 -22.39 -33.60 -11.98
C ALA A 185 -20.94 -33.42 -12.50
N ILE A 186 -20.74 -32.59 -13.54
CA ILE A 186 -19.42 -32.25 -14.06
C ILE A 186 -18.54 -31.59 -12.99
N VAL A 187 -19.08 -30.60 -12.26
CA VAL A 187 -18.32 -29.90 -11.21
C VAL A 187 -17.89 -30.86 -10.09
N ASN A 188 -18.80 -31.71 -9.64
CA ASN A 188 -18.52 -32.69 -8.60
C ASN A 188 -17.48 -33.74 -9.03
N ALA A 189 -17.58 -34.23 -10.26
CA ALA A 189 -16.59 -35.16 -10.81
C ALA A 189 -15.22 -34.47 -10.94
N TYR A 190 -15.17 -33.24 -11.46
CA TYR A 190 -13.93 -32.48 -11.57
C TYR A 190 -13.24 -32.27 -10.22
N GLN A 191 -14.00 -31.88 -9.20
CA GLN A 191 -13.47 -31.71 -7.85
C GLN A 191 -12.92 -33.04 -7.28
N SER A 192 -13.62 -34.15 -7.51
CA SER A 192 -13.19 -35.49 -7.10
C SER A 192 -11.94 -35.99 -7.83
N VAL A 193 -11.80 -35.66 -9.12
CA VAL A 193 -10.57 -35.89 -9.90
C VAL A 193 -9.40 -35.12 -9.27
N LYS A 194 -9.61 -33.85 -8.94
CA LYS A 194 -8.60 -33.00 -8.32
C LYS A 194 -8.18 -33.49 -6.93
N GLU A 195 -9.14 -33.92 -6.10
CA GLU A 195 -8.86 -34.52 -4.79
C GLU A 195 -8.03 -35.80 -4.94
N SER A 196 -8.41 -36.68 -5.88
CA SER A 196 -7.65 -37.89 -6.19
C SER A 196 -6.24 -37.57 -6.69
N GLU A 197 -6.08 -36.54 -7.53
CA GLU A 197 -4.77 -36.10 -8.03
C GLU A 197 -3.87 -35.63 -6.87
N VAL A 198 -4.42 -34.85 -5.93
CA VAL A 198 -3.69 -34.38 -4.75
C VAL A 198 -3.26 -35.56 -3.87
N GLU A 199 -4.16 -36.49 -3.56
CA GLU A 199 -3.85 -37.64 -2.70
C GLU A 199 -2.79 -38.56 -3.32
N VAL A 200 -2.90 -38.82 -4.62
CA VAL A 200 -1.92 -39.60 -5.39
C VAL A 200 -0.55 -38.94 -5.41
N ASN A 201 -0.50 -37.65 -5.73
CA ASN A 201 0.75 -36.91 -5.79
C ASN A 201 1.38 -36.80 -4.40
N TYR A 202 0.57 -36.64 -3.35
CA TYR A 202 1.05 -36.69 -1.96
C TYR A 202 1.66 -38.05 -1.62
N LEU A 203 1.01 -39.15 -2.01
CA LEU A 203 1.54 -40.49 -1.77
C LEU A 203 2.84 -40.73 -2.55
N LYS A 204 2.91 -40.26 -3.81
CA LYS A 204 4.12 -40.27 -4.65
C LYS A 204 5.25 -39.45 -4.03
N MET A 205 4.96 -38.28 -3.46
CA MET A 205 5.95 -37.45 -2.76
C MET A 205 6.48 -38.12 -1.49
N LEU A 206 5.61 -38.80 -0.74
CA LEU A 206 6.00 -39.49 0.50
C LEU A 206 6.83 -40.76 0.22
N TYR A 207 6.59 -41.42 -0.91
CA TYR A 207 7.26 -42.66 -1.33
C TYR A 207 7.77 -42.56 -2.78
N PRO A 208 8.79 -41.72 -3.05
CA PRO A 208 9.20 -41.31 -4.40
C PRO A 208 9.88 -42.42 -5.22
N ASN A 209 10.36 -43.48 -4.57
CA ASN A 209 11.02 -44.63 -5.23
C ASN A 209 10.28 -45.95 -4.97
N ASN A 210 8.98 -45.91 -4.68
CA ASN A 210 8.19 -47.10 -4.39
C ASN A 210 7.36 -47.56 -5.59
N ARG A 211 7.64 -48.76 -6.11
CA ARG A 211 6.98 -49.31 -7.31
C ARG A 211 5.46 -49.43 -7.17
N PHE A 212 4.95 -49.73 -5.97
CA PHE A 212 3.52 -49.90 -5.72
C PHE A 212 2.78 -48.57 -5.78
N VAL A 213 3.42 -47.48 -5.35
CA VAL A 213 2.83 -46.14 -5.43
C VAL A 213 2.79 -45.65 -6.87
N TYR A 214 3.87 -45.84 -7.63
CA TYR A 214 3.89 -45.50 -9.05
C TYR A 214 2.88 -46.31 -9.86
N ARG A 215 2.62 -47.58 -9.52
CA ARG A 215 1.55 -48.37 -10.13
C ARG A 215 0.17 -47.73 -9.94
N ASN A 216 -0.14 -47.25 -8.73
CA ASN A 216 -1.40 -46.55 -8.48
C ASN A 216 -1.46 -45.18 -9.19
N TYR A 217 -0.32 -44.49 -9.31
CA TYR A 217 -0.23 -43.25 -10.10
C TYR A 217 -0.50 -43.50 -11.59
N ALA A 218 0.11 -44.55 -12.17
CA ALA A 218 -0.13 -44.94 -13.55
C ALA A 218 -1.62 -45.27 -13.77
N LYS A 219 -2.23 -46.03 -12.84
CA LYS A 219 -3.67 -46.33 -12.88
C LYS A 219 -4.53 -45.07 -12.82
N PHE A 220 -4.17 -44.08 -12.01
CA PHE A 220 -4.86 -42.78 -11.97
C PHE A 220 -4.78 -42.04 -13.32
N LEU A 221 -3.58 -42.00 -13.93
CA LEU A 221 -3.39 -41.33 -15.21
C LEU A 221 -4.19 -41.97 -16.33
N HIS A 222 -4.26 -43.30 -16.37
CA HIS A 222 -5.02 -44.05 -17.36
C HIS A 222 -6.53 -43.97 -17.10
N ASP A 223 -7.00 -44.41 -15.93
CA ASP A 223 -8.43 -44.64 -15.66
C ASP A 223 -9.23 -43.37 -15.38
N ILE A 224 -8.58 -42.30 -14.89
CA ILE A 224 -9.25 -41.09 -14.40
C ILE A 224 -8.87 -39.87 -15.24
N LYS A 225 -7.56 -39.65 -15.46
CA LYS A 225 -7.08 -38.46 -16.19
C LYS A 225 -7.14 -38.62 -17.71
N GLY A 226 -7.05 -39.85 -18.22
CA GLY A 226 -6.93 -40.13 -19.65
C GLY A 226 -5.63 -39.58 -20.27
N ASP A 227 -4.56 -39.46 -19.48
CA ASP A 227 -3.26 -38.94 -19.92
C ASP A 227 -2.36 -40.07 -20.41
N ALA A 228 -2.45 -40.38 -21.71
CA ALA A 228 -1.69 -41.46 -22.33
C ALA A 228 -0.16 -41.25 -22.27
N ILE A 229 0.32 -40.01 -22.39
CA ILE A 229 1.75 -39.68 -22.38
C ILE A 229 2.30 -39.85 -20.96
N GLY A 230 1.62 -39.27 -19.97
CA GLY A 230 1.99 -39.42 -18.57
C GLY A 230 1.94 -40.88 -18.12
N TYR A 231 0.96 -41.65 -18.61
CA TYR A 231 0.85 -43.06 -18.33
C TYR A 231 2.05 -43.85 -18.87
N LYS A 232 2.42 -43.66 -20.15
CA LYS A 232 3.59 -44.33 -20.75
C LYS A 232 4.88 -44.03 -19.99
N LYS A 233 5.12 -42.76 -19.67
CA LYS A 233 6.29 -42.36 -18.85
C LYS A 233 6.26 -43.05 -17.47
N SER A 234 5.09 -43.13 -16.84
CA SER A 234 4.94 -43.80 -15.54
C SER A 234 5.20 -45.30 -15.61
N ILE A 235 4.86 -45.96 -16.72
CA ILE A 235 5.20 -47.37 -16.97
C ILE A 235 6.72 -47.55 -17.12
N ASP A 236 7.39 -46.68 -17.86
CA ASP A 236 8.86 -46.69 -17.99
C ASP A 236 9.55 -46.49 -16.62
N ASP A 237 9.03 -45.57 -15.81
CA ASP A 237 9.45 -45.31 -14.44
C ASP A 237 9.25 -46.54 -13.54
N ILE A 238 8.11 -47.23 -13.64
CA ILE A 238 7.87 -48.49 -12.92
C ILE A 238 8.89 -49.56 -13.34
N ALA A 239 9.19 -49.68 -14.63
CA ALA A 239 10.17 -50.64 -15.14
C ALA A 239 11.59 -50.35 -14.59
N ARG A 240 11.97 -49.07 -14.47
CA ARG A 240 13.22 -48.66 -13.81
C ARG A 240 13.26 -49.03 -12.33
N LEU A 241 12.16 -48.78 -11.60
CA LEU A 241 12.04 -49.14 -10.18
C LEU A 241 12.05 -50.67 -9.96
N GLN A 242 11.47 -51.45 -10.87
CA GLN A 242 11.53 -52.91 -10.84
C GLN A 242 12.96 -53.43 -11.01
N ARG A 243 13.78 -52.74 -11.81
CA ARG A 243 15.22 -53.03 -11.97
C ARG A 243 16.07 -52.51 -10.79
N GLY A 244 15.45 -51.91 -9.77
CA GLY A 244 16.14 -51.34 -8.61
C GLY A 244 16.78 -49.97 -8.85
N ILE A 245 16.54 -49.35 -10.00
CA ILE A 245 17.06 -48.02 -10.33
C ILE A 245 16.17 -46.96 -9.67
N ARG A 246 16.75 -46.10 -8.84
CA ARG A 246 16.04 -44.98 -8.20
C ARG A 246 15.71 -43.91 -9.25
N ILE A 247 14.48 -43.40 -9.23
CA ILE A 247 14.05 -42.30 -10.11
C ILE A 247 14.40 -40.96 -9.47
N VAL A 248 14.15 -40.84 -8.16
CA VAL A 248 14.37 -39.61 -7.40
C VAL A 248 15.58 -39.81 -6.50
N GLU A 249 16.57 -38.93 -6.64
CA GLU A 249 17.73 -38.90 -5.77
C GLU A 249 17.35 -38.55 -4.33
N ASP A 250 18.12 -39.02 -3.36
CA ASP A 250 17.89 -38.69 -1.96
C ASP A 250 18.34 -37.25 -1.68
N THR A 251 17.38 -36.33 -1.64
CA THR A 251 17.61 -34.91 -1.41
C THR A 251 18.35 -34.62 -0.11
N ILE A 252 18.19 -35.47 0.91
CA ILE A 252 18.79 -35.26 2.24
C ILE A 252 20.25 -35.66 2.22
N ASN A 253 20.56 -36.74 1.52
CA ASN A 253 21.95 -37.11 1.26
C ASN A 253 22.65 -36.00 0.45
N TYR A 254 22.04 -35.55 -0.65
CA TYR A 254 22.60 -34.48 -1.49
C TYR A 254 22.86 -33.18 -0.70
N LEU A 255 21.87 -32.69 0.05
CA LEU A 255 22.02 -31.48 0.88
C LEU A 255 23.03 -31.68 2.01
N GLY A 256 23.11 -32.89 2.58
CA GLY A 256 24.10 -33.25 3.58
C GLY A 256 25.53 -33.18 3.04
N MET A 257 25.76 -33.73 1.85
CA MET A 257 27.06 -33.67 1.16
C MET A 257 27.44 -32.24 0.79
N GLN A 258 26.48 -31.42 0.35
CA GLN A 258 26.72 -30.00 0.07
C GLN A 258 27.11 -29.22 1.34
N ALA A 259 26.46 -29.51 2.48
CA ALA A 259 26.76 -28.85 3.76
C ALA A 259 28.11 -29.28 4.34
N PHE A 260 28.54 -30.52 4.09
CA PHE A 260 29.76 -31.11 4.64
C PHE A 260 30.60 -31.79 3.54
N PRO A 261 31.27 -31.06 2.65
CA PRO A 261 31.90 -31.61 1.44
C PRO A 261 33.10 -32.54 1.68
N LYS A 262 33.56 -32.70 2.93
CA LYS A 262 34.71 -33.54 3.28
C LYS A 262 34.33 -34.92 3.81
N ILE A 263 33.04 -35.16 4.08
CA ILE A 263 32.57 -36.47 4.55
C ILE A 263 32.57 -37.46 3.37
N PRO A 264 32.75 -38.77 3.62
CA PRO A 264 32.71 -39.76 2.55
C PRO A 264 31.30 -39.87 1.96
N ASP A 265 31.19 -40.18 0.67
CA ASP A 265 29.89 -40.33 -0.01
C ASP A 265 29.08 -41.53 0.53
N TYR A 266 29.78 -42.56 1.00
CA TYR A 266 29.25 -43.80 1.56
C TYR A 266 30.05 -44.23 2.79
N LEU A 267 29.42 -44.89 3.76
CA LEU A 267 30.12 -45.42 4.93
C LEU A 267 30.76 -46.78 4.59
N VAL A 268 32.03 -46.97 4.95
CA VAL A 268 32.86 -48.15 4.62
C VAL A 268 32.42 -49.45 5.35
N ALA A 269 31.18 -49.53 5.82
CA ALA A 269 30.62 -50.70 6.51
C ALA A 269 29.54 -51.44 5.71
N SER A 270 29.58 -51.40 4.37
CA SER A 270 28.60 -52.10 3.52
C SER A 270 29.20 -52.94 2.38
N ASP A 271 30.47 -53.35 2.50
CA ASP A 271 31.07 -54.34 1.57
C ASP A 271 30.56 -55.79 1.78
N THR A 272 29.61 -56.01 2.70
CA THR A 272 28.90 -57.30 2.89
C THR A 272 27.47 -57.33 2.35
N ILE A 273 27.03 -56.31 1.60
CA ILE A 273 25.78 -56.40 0.81
C ILE A 273 26.07 -56.20 -0.68
N LYS A 274 27.10 -56.91 -1.18
CA LYS A 274 27.08 -57.35 -2.57
C LYS A 274 26.09 -58.51 -2.65
N ASN A 275 25.01 -58.29 -3.38
CA ASN A 275 24.16 -59.30 -4.02
C ASN A 275 23.78 -60.51 -3.17
N ASN A 276 22.64 -60.42 -2.48
CA ASN A 276 21.81 -61.59 -2.22
C ASN A 276 20.40 -61.33 -2.75
N PRO A 277 20.04 -61.84 -3.94
CA PRO A 277 18.65 -61.95 -4.35
C PRO A 277 18.07 -63.16 -3.62
N THR A 278 17.90 -63.05 -2.30
CA THR A 278 17.23 -64.10 -1.52
C THR A 278 15.88 -63.60 -1.06
N ALA A 279 14.87 -64.22 -1.66
CA ALA A 279 13.47 -64.27 -1.24
C ALA A 279 12.76 -62.92 -1.19
N GLU A 280 12.48 -62.34 -2.36
CA GLU A 280 11.18 -61.69 -2.53
C GLU A 280 10.12 -62.75 -2.20
N ASN A 281 9.37 -62.53 -1.11
CA ASN A 281 8.13 -63.27 -0.90
C ASN A 281 7.30 -63.13 -2.17
N THR A 282 7.14 -64.27 -2.83
CA THR A 282 6.29 -64.55 -3.96
C THR A 282 4.83 -64.31 -3.58
N GLU A 283 4.42 -63.04 -3.47
CA GLU A 283 3.12 -62.65 -4.00
C GLU A 283 3.40 -62.07 -5.38
N SER A 284 3.50 -62.97 -6.35
CA SER A 284 3.33 -62.67 -7.75
C SER A 284 1.95 -62.02 -7.95
N PHE A 285 1.85 -60.72 -7.72
CA PHE A 285 0.90 -59.91 -8.47
C PHE A 285 1.45 -59.86 -9.90
N ALA A 286 1.25 -60.97 -10.61
CA ALA A 286 1.45 -61.04 -12.05
C ALA A 286 0.80 -59.79 -12.61
N MET A 287 1.64 -58.96 -13.23
CA MET A 287 1.11 -57.98 -14.14
C MET A 287 0.55 -58.84 -15.26
N GLU A 288 -0.79 -58.99 -15.31
CA GLU A 288 -1.42 -58.87 -16.61
C GLU A 288 -0.92 -57.54 -17.12
N GLN A 289 0.13 -57.64 -17.92
CA GLN A 289 0.53 -56.63 -18.84
C GLN A 289 -0.71 -56.50 -19.72
N GLU A 290 -1.66 -55.64 -19.32
CA GLU A 290 -2.47 -54.94 -20.30
C GLU A 290 -1.43 -54.20 -21.14
N THR A 291 -0.87 -54.93 -22.10
CA THR A 291 -0.24 -54.40 -23.27
C THR A 291 -1.22 -53.36 -23.74
N ILE A 292 -0.86 -52.09 -23.55
CA ILE A 292 -1.38 -51.03 -24.40
C ILE A 292 -1.21 -51.63 -25.79
N GLU A 293 -2.31 -51.94 -26.46
CA GLU A 293 -2.27 -52.28 -27.86
C GLU A 293 -1.43 -51.16 -28.50
N ASP A 294 -0.31 -51.51 -29.13
CA ASP A 294 0.61 -50.58 -29.79
C ASP A 294 -0.09 -49.70 -30.87
N ASP A 295 -1.39 -49.88 -31.07
CA ASP A 295 -2.29 -49.23 -32.02
C ASP A 295 -3.00 -47.97 -31.48
N VAL A 296 -2.87 -47.61 -30.20
CA VAL A 296 -3.42 -46.32 -29.74
C VAL A 296 -2.57 -45.18 -30.32
N ASN A 297 -3.08 -44.46 -31.32
CA ASN A 297 -2.39 -43.35 -31.98
C ASN A 297 -2.11 -42.19 -31.00
N ILE A 298 -0.99 -42.27 -30.28
CA ILE A 298 -0.57 -41.33 -29.23
C ILE A 298 -0.47 -39.89 -29.79
N GLU A 299 -0.02 -39.73 -31.04
CA GLU A 299 0.08 -38.41 -31.69
C GLU A 299 -1.28 -37.76 -31.89
N ALA A 300 -2.30 -38.54 -32.25
CA ALA A 300 -3.66 -38.04 -32.37
C ALA A 300 -4.22 -37.59 -31.01
N ILE A 301 -3.98 -38.38 -29.95
CA ILE A 301 -4.38 -38.03 -28.59
C ILE A 301 -3.66 -36.76 -28.12
N GLU A 302 -2.37 -36.61 -28.43
CA GLU A 302 -1.59 -35.43 -28.07
C GLU A 302 -2.11 -34.17 -28.77
N SER A 303 -2.39 -34.26 -30.07
CA SER A 303 -2.95 -33.16 -30.85
C SER A 303 -4.30 -32.69 -30.29
N ILE A 304 -5.19 -33.63 -29.99
CA ILE A 304 -6.50 -33.34 -29.37
C ILE A 304 -6.30 -32.72 -27.98
N SER A 305 -5.42 -33.26 -27.16
CA SER A 305 -5.12 -32.72 -25.82
C SER A 305 -4.58 -31.29 -25.89
N LYS A 306 -3.68 -30.99 -26.84
CA LYS A 306 -3.19 -29.62 -27.08
C LYS A 306 -4.30 -28.68 -27.52
N GLN A 307 -5.22 -29.11 -28.39
CA GLN A 307 -6.37 -28.29 -28.80
C GLN A 307 -7.31 -28.00 -27.63
N ILE A 308 -7.59 -28.98 -26.78
CA ILE A 308 -8.43 -28.82 -25.59
C ILE A 308 -7.76 -27.84 -24.59
N ASN A 309 -6.47 -28.03 -24.31
CA ASN A 309 -5.74 -27.18 -23.36
C ASN A 309 -5.59 -25.73 -23.83
N ASN A 310 -5.51 -25.52 -25.15
CA ASN A 310 -5.42 -24.18 -25.74
C ASN A 310 -6.78 -23.55 -26.02
N HIS A 311 -7.89 -24.29 -25.86
CA HIS A 311 -9.22 -23.77 -26.10
C HIS A 311 -9.57 -22.73 -25.03
N THR A 312 -9.83 -21.50 -25.47
CA THR A 312 -10.27 -20.42 -24.59
C THR A 312 -11.71 -20.06 -24.86
N ILE A 313 -12.52 -20.01 -23.81
CA ILE A 313 -13.94 -19.65 -23.92
C ILE A 313 -14.07 -18.15 -24.24
N PRO A 314 -14.67 -17.76 -25.39
CA PRO A 314 -14.76 -16.36 -25.81
C PRO A 314 -15.46 -15.42 -24.82
N SER A 315 -16.49 -15.90 -24.13
CA SER A 315 -17.24 -15.11 -23.12
C SER A 315 -16.36 -14.65 -21.96
N ILE A 316 -15.44 -15.50 -21.52
CA ILE A 316 -14.53 -15.16 -20.42
C ILE A 316 -13.54 -14.08 -20.85
N ARG A 317 -13.04 -14.15 -22.10
CA ARG A 317 -12.17 -13.09 -22.66
C ARG A 317 -12.93 -11.77 -22.78
N PHE A 318 -14.15 -11.80 -23.30
CA PHE A 318 -15.00 -10.62 -23.41
C PHE A 318 -15.29 -9.98 -22.05
N MET A 319 -15.60 -10.78 -21.04
CA MET A 319 -15.85 -10.30 -19.67
C MET A 319 -14.61 -9.60 -19.10
N LYS A 320 -13.43 -10.22 -19.21
CA LYS A 320 -12.17 -9.61 -18.75
C LYS A 320 -11.88 -8.29 -19.48
N LEU A 321 -11.98 -8.29 -20.81
CA LEU A 321 -11.66 -7.12 -21.63
C LEU A 321 -12.62 -5.96 -21.34
N SER A 322 -13.94 -6.23 -21.31
CA SER A 322 -14.93 -5.18 -21.08
C SER A 322 -14.84 -4.61 -19.66
N THR A 323 -14.58 -5.41 -18.63
CA THR A 323 -14.33 -4.88 -17.27
C THR A 323 -13.10 -3.95 -17.24
N ILE A 324 -12.00 -4.32 -17.88
CA ILE A 324 -10.77 -3.50 -17.93
C ILE A 324 -11.05 -2.18 -18.65
N VAL A 325 -11.70 -2.23 -19.82
CA VAL A 325 -12.03 -1.04 -20.60
C VAL A 325 -12.94 -0.09 -19.82
N CYS A 326 -13.95 -0.62 -19.12
CA CYS A 326 -14.85 0.19 -18.31
C CYS A 326 -14.15 0.84 -17.13
N PHE A 327 -13.25 0.12 -16.47
CA PHE A 327 -12.45 0.66 -15.38
C PHE A 327 -11.56 1.80 -15.86
N ILE A 328 -10.91 1.67 -17.02
CA ILE A 328 -10.07 2.74 -17.56
C ILE A 328 -10.93 3.97 -17.90
N ILE A 329 -12.02 3.78 -18.65
CA ILE A 329 -12.82 4.89 -19.18
C ILE A 329 -13.64 5.58 -18.10
N PHE A 330 -14.29 4.84 -17.21
CA PHE A 330 -15.24 5.35 -16.23
C PHE A 330 -14.68 5.43 -14.81
N THR A 331 -13.37 5.27 -14.63
CA THR A 331 -12.70 5.49 -13.33
C THR A 331 -11.40 6.25 -13.51
N ILE A 332 -10.45 5.70 -14.28
CA ILE A 332 -9.11 6.29 -14.37
C ILE A 332 -9.14 7.64 -15.08
N ILE A 333 -9.76 7.71 -16.26
CA ILE A 333 -9.77 8.94 -17.08
C ILE A 333 -10.39 10.13 -16.33
N PRO A 334 -11.60 10.03 -15.72
CA PRO A 334 -12.20 11.15 -15.00
C PRO A 334 -11.36 11.62 -13.81
N ILE A 335 -10.74 10.70 -13.07
CA ILE A 335 -9.86 11.05 -11.94
C ILE A 335 -8.60 11.79 -12.43
N ILE A 336 -7.98 11.34 -13.52
CA ILE A 336 -6.81 12.02 -14.10
C ILE A 336 -7.22 13.41 -14.60
N CYS A 337 -8.33 13.51 -15.33
CA CYS A 337 -8.84 14.79 -15.83
C CYS A 337 -9.11 15.78 -14.70
N ALA A 338 -9.72 15.32 -13.61
CA ALA A 338 -9.93 16.18 -12.43
C ALA A 338 -8.60 16.68 -11.87
N ASN A 339 -7.64 15.80 -11.60
CA ASN A 339 -6.33 16.23 -11.08
C ASN A 339 -5.64 17.26 -11.99
N LEU A 340 -5.70 17.12 -13.31
CA LEU A 340 -5.15 18.10 -14.25
C LEU A 340 -5.88 19.45 -14.20
N LEU A 341 -7.19 19.45 -13.92
CA LEU A 341 -8.00 20.66 -13.76
C LEU A 341 -7.80 21.32 -12.38
N PHE A 342 -7.14 20.66 -11.43
CA PHE A 342 -6.89 21.24 -10.11
C PHE A 342 -5.93 22.43 -10.15
N ASP A 343 -4.84 22.35 -10.89
CA ASP A 343 -3.83 23.42 -10.98
C ASP A 343 -4.40 24.74 -11.53
N PRO A 344 -5.11 24.78 -12.67
CA PRO A 344 -5.71 26.02 -13.15
C PRO A 344 -6.76 26.57 -12.17
N PHE A 345 -7.55 25.68 -11.56
CA PHE A 345 -8.52 26.05 -10.53
C PHE A 345 -7.85 26.69 -9.32
N ALA A 346 -6.81 26.07 -8.77
CA ALA A 346 -6.05 26.60 -7.64
C ALA A 346 -5.40 27.95 -7.94
N ASN A 347 -4.92 28.16 -9.17
CA ASN A 347 -4.36 29.44 -9.60
C ASN A 347 -5.42 30.54 -9.66
N GLU A 348 -6.64 30.23 -10.10
CA GLU A 348 -7.75 31.19 -10.11
C GLU A 348 -8.14 31.61 -8.68
N LEU A 349 -8.13 30.67 -7.73
CA LEU A 349 -8.42 30.94 -6.31
C LEU A 349 -7.36 31.81 -5.61
N ARG A 350 -6.09 31.73 -6.03
CA ARG A 350 -4.99 32.48 -5.39
C ARG A 350 -4.99 33.98 -5.73
N GLN A 351 -5.46 34.36 -6.91
CA GLN A 351 -5.43 35.75 -7.38
C GLN A 351 -6.18 36.74 -6.47
N PRO A 352 -7.45 36.51 -6.08
CA PRO A 352 -8.17 37.44 -5.21
C PRO A 352 -7.49 37.60 -3.84
N ILE A 353 -6.96 36.51 -3.26
CA ILE A 353 -6.19 36.55 -2.00
C ILE A 353 -4.95 37.45 -2.15
N TYR A 354 -4.22 37.31 -3.25
CA TYR A 354 -3.03 38.09 -3.51
C TYR A 354 -3.34 39.60 -3.56
N TYR A 355 -4.45 39.98 -4.22
CA TYR A 355 -4.90 41.37 -4.24
C TYR A 355 -5.37 41.86 -2.86
N MET A 356 -6.12 41.05 -2.11
CA MET A 356 -6.53 41.38 -0.73
C MET A 356 -5.32 41.66 0.16
N LYS A 357 -4.26 40.86 0.05
CA LYS A 357 -3.02 41.06 0.80
C LYS A 357 -2.39 42.43 0.48
N GLY A 358 -2.33 42.80 -0.80
CA GLY A 358 -1.83 44.10 -1.23
C GLY A 358 -2.65 45.27 -0.67
N ILE A 359 -3.99 45.19 -0.73
CA ILE A 359 -4.90 46.21 -0.20
C ILE A 359 -4.74 46.34 1.33
N ALA A 360 -4.76 45.22 2.05
CA ALA A 360 -4.64 45.18 3.49
C ALA A 360 -3.26 45.68 3.98
N PHE A 361 -2.19 45.30 3.29
CA PHE A 361 -0.84 45.78 3.61
C PHE A 361 -0.71 47.29 3.36
N CYS A 362 -1.21 47.80 2.23
CA CYS A 362 -1.19 49.23 1.93
C CYS A 362 -2.03 50.05 2.93
N ARG A 363 -3.19 49.51 3.36
CA ARG A 363 -4.00 50.10 4.44
C ARG A 363 -3.19 50.23 5.73
N ASN A 364 -2.44 49.20 6.12
CA ASN A 364 -1.62 49.23 7.33
C ASN A 364 -0.51 50.27 7.22
N LEU A 365 0.21 50.33 6.09
CA LEU A 365 1.30 51.29 5.89
C LEU A 365 0.83 52.75 6.06
N ILE A 366 -0.31 53.12 5.48
CA ILE A 366 -0.84 54.49 5.60
C ILE A 366 -1.24 54.85 7.04
N ASN A 367 -1.55 53.88 7.90
CA ASN A 367 -1.90 54.15 9.30
C ASN A 367 -0.68 54.09 10.24
N ILE A 368 0.31 53.26 9.91
CA ILE A 368 1.58 53.18 10.66
C ILE A 368 2.42 54.42 10.41
N MET A 369 2.57 54.85 9.16
CA MET A 369 3.45 55.98 8.78
C MET A 369 3.17 57.27 9.59
N PRO A 370 1.92 57.78 9.71
CA PRO A 370 1.59 58.92 10.55
C PRO A 370 2.04 58.81 12.00
N ALA A 371 1.90 57.61 12.59
CA ALA A 371 2.25 57.35 13.98
C ALA A 371 3.76 57.34 14.17
N VAL A 372 4.49 56.64 13.30
CA VAL A 372 5.95 56.50 13.41
C VAL A 372 6.67 57.79 13.00
N ILE A 373 6.19 58.55 12.01
CA ILE A 373 6.74 59.88 11.70
C ILE A 373 6.46 60.86 12.84
N GLY A 374 5.29 60.76 13.47
CA GLY A 374 4.94 61.53 14.67
C GLY A 374 5.91 61.26 15.83
N LYS A 375 6.22 59.99 16.08
CA LYS A 375 7.23 59.57 17.07
C LYS A 375 8.63 60.08 16.70
N TYR A 376 9.06 59.89 15.45
CA TYR A 376 10.36 60.37 14.95
C TYR A 376 10.55 61.87 15.18
N MET A 377 9.54 62.68 14.85
CA MET A 377 9.61 64.13 15.08
C MET A 377 9.80 64.47 16.56
N MET A 378 9.14 63.74 17.48
CA MET A 378 9.28 63.96 18.92
C MET A 378 10.64 63.51 19.48
N GLU A 379 11.25 62.46 18.91
CA GLU A 379 12.63 62.05 19.25
C GLU A 379 13.66 63.11 18.85
N LYS A 380 13.36 63.95 17.85
CA LYS A 380 14.26 64.98 17.33
C LYS A 380 14.02 66.36 17.95
N LEU A 381 12.79 66.67 18.36
CA LEU A 381 12.44 67.93 19.02
C LEU A 381 13.08 68.02 20.41
N ILE A 382 13.60 69.20 20.73
CA ILE A 382 14.09 69.56 22.07
C ILE A 382 12.97 70.32 22.80
N ASP A 383 12.71 69.95 24.04
CA ASP A 383 11.76 70.65 24.91
C ASP A 383 12.37 71.98 25.37
N PRO A 384 11.75 73.13 25.05
CA PRO A 384 12.24 74.44 25.46
C PRO A 384 12.26 74.64 27.00
N ALA A 385 11.54 73.83 27.77
CA ALA A 385 11.51 73.93 29.23
C ALA A 385 12.64 73.13 29.94
N THR A 386 13.12 72.04 29.34
CA THR A 386 14.07 71.12 29.97
C THR A 386 15.40 70.98 29.22
N GLY A 387 15.48 71.43 27.97
CA GLY A 387 16.66 71.29 27.12
C GLY A 387 16.93 69.85 26.64
N ASN A 388 16.10 68.88 27.04
CA ASN A 388 16.16 67.48 26.64
C ASN A 388 15.22 67.19 25.46
N HIS A 389 15.41 66.06 24.78
CA HIS A 389 14.50 65.63 23.73
C HIS A 389 13.08 65.35 24.29
N MET A 390 12.04 65.65 23.50
CA MET A 390 10.65 65.43 23.93
C MET A 390 10.30 63.93 24.11
N MET A 391 11.08 63.04 23.49
CA MET A 391 10.97 61.60 23.65
C MET A 391 12.35 60.94 23.54
N ASP A 392 12.57 59.91 24.34
CA ASP A 392 13.78 59.08 24.24
C ASP A 392 13.82 58.32 22.91
N ARG A 393 15.04 58.02 22.47
CA ARG A 393 15.25 57.20 21.27
C ARG A 393 14.68 55.80 21.48
N LEU A 394 14.35 55.13 20.38
CA LEU A 394 13.81 53.76 20.40
C LEU A 394 14.76 52.80 21.15
N HIS A 395 14.30 52.27 22.28
CA HIS A 395 14.95 51.17 23.00
C HIS A 395 14.19 49.86 22.71
N LEU A 396 14.85 48.93 22.03
CA LEU A 396 14.30 47.60 21.72
C LEU A 396 14.72 46.59 22.78
N ILE A 397 13.84 45.64 23.10
CA ILE A 397 14.15 44.51 23.97
C ILE A 397 15.14 43.58 23.24
N ASP A 398 16.04 42.94 23.99
CA ASP A 398 16.97 41.94 23.44
C ASP A 398 16.21 40.85 22.67
N ASN A 399 16.71 40.53 21.46
CA ASN A 399 16.10 39.57 20.51
C ASN A 399 14.71 39.92 19.96
N PHE A 400 14.29 41.19 19.96
CA PHE A 400 13.06 41.59 19.29
C PHE A 400 13.14 41.38 17.75
N PRO A 401 12.17 40.69 17.11
CA PRO A 401 12.20 40.41 15.68
C PRO A 401 11.90 41.67 14.85
N MET A 402 12.87 42.12 14.05
CA MET A 402 12.77 43.34 13.22
C MET A 402 12.43 43.08 11.75
N SER A 403 12.10 41.85 11.36
CA SER A 403 11.83 41.48 9.97
C SER A 403 10.66 42.27 9.36
N ALA A 404 9.62 42.59 10.13
CA ALA A 404 8.49 43.44 9.71
C ALA A 404 8.87 44.93 9.53
N TYR A 405 10.04 45.32 10.02
CA TYR A 405 10.57 46.68 9.99
C TYR A 405 11.81 46.80 9.08
N GLY A 406 12.07 45.81 8.23
CA GLY A 406 13.22 45.79 7.32
C GLY A 406 14.56 45.48 7.99
N ASP A 407 14.54 44.84 9.18
CA ASP A 407 15.69 44.56 10.04
C ASP A 407 16.45 45.79 10.56
N TYR A 408 15.89 46.99 10.34
CA TYR A 408 16.41 48.24 10.83
C TYR A 408 16.09 48.44 12.31
N ARG A 409 17.02 49.00 13.08
CA ARG A 409 16.83 49.31 14.51
C ARG A 409 16.66 50.80 14.80
N ASN A 410 16.96 51.66 13.83
CA ASN A 410 16.84 53.11 13.96
C ASN A 410 15.47 53.59 13.48
N SER A 411 14.87 54.55 14.18
CA SER A 411 13.57 55.14 13.81
C SER A 411 13.55 55.70 12.39
N VAL A 412 14.64 56.35 11.93
CA VAL A 412 14.74 56.92 10.58
C VAL A 412 14.63 55.84 9.51
N ASP A 413 15.43 54.78 9.65
CA ASP A 413 15.51 53.70 8.66
C ASP A 413 14.20 52.88 8.62
N ILE A 414 13.57 52.71 9.78
CA ILE A 414 12.24 52.07 9.90
C ILE A 414 11.17 52.89 9.16
N VAL A 415 11.11 54.21 9.36
CA VAL A 415 10.12 55.07 8.67
C VAL A 415 10.40 55.09 7.16
N ARG A 416 11.67 55.16 6.75
CA ARG A 416 12.09 55.11 5.34
C ARG A 416 11.66 53.79 4.69
N TYR A 417 11.86 52.67 5.38
CA TYR A 417 11.41 51.35 4.92
C TYR A 417 9.89 51.30 4.71
N PHE A 418 9.09 51.84 5.64
CA PHE A 418 7.63 51.89 5.46
C PHE A 418 7.20 52.76 4.28
N ALA A 419 7.82 53.92 4.08
CA ALA A 419 7.53 54.78 2.94
C ALA A 419 7.84 54.07 1.59
N GLN A 420 8.98 53.37 1.50
CA GLN A 420 9.35 52.59 0.32
C GLN A 420 8.41 51.40 0.08
N SER A 421 7.93 50.77 1.16
CA SER A 421 7.03 49.61 1.11
C SER A 421 5.66 49.92 0.48
N VAL A 422 5.26 51.21 0.41
CA VAL A 422 4.02 51.63 -0.27
C VAL A 422 4.05 51.29 -1.76
N SER A 423 5.23 51.43 -2.41
CA SER A 423 5.39 51.09 -3.83
C SER A 423 5.19 49.59 -4.06
N ALA A 424 5.80 48.75 -3.21
CA ALA A 424 5.61 47.30 -3.27
C ALA A 424 4.15 46.89 -3.07
N ALA A 425 3.44 47.49 -2.10
CA ALA A 425 2.03 47.23 -1.88
C ALA A 425 1.16 47.65 -3.09
N SER A 426 1.47 48.80 -3.71
CA SER A 426 0.78 49.25 -4.92
C SER A 426 1.08 48.37 -6.14
N GLN A 427 2.29 47.82 -6.27
CA GLN A 427 2.62 46.90 -7.36
C GLN A 427 1.79 45.61 -7.24
N GLN A 428 1.62 45.09 -6.01
CA GLN A 428 0.76 43.93 -5.76
C GLN A 428 -0.70 44.18 -6.16
N MET A 429 -1.20 45.41 -5.97
CA MET A 429 -2.56 45.79 -6.37
C MET A 429 -2.71 46.11 -7.86
N SER A 430 -1.63 46.28 -8.63
CA SER A 430 -1.69 46.78 -10.01
C SER A 430 -2.51 45.85 -10.93
N GLY A 431 -2.40 44.54 -10.74
CA GLY A 431 -3.15 43.53 -11.52
C GLY A 431 -4.66 43.61 -11.35
N LEU A 432 -5.15 44.24 -10.27
CA LEU A 432 -6.57 44.42 -10.01
C LEU A 432 -7.27 45.27 -11.09
N ARG A 433 -6.53 46.12 -11.80
CA ARG A 433 -7.10 46.98 -12.88
C ARG A 433 -7.73 46.16 -14.01
N SER A 434 -7.16 45.00 -14.31
CA SER A 434 -7.59 44.10 -15.39
C SER A 434 -8.24 42.81 -14.89
N PHE A 435 -8.33 42.61 -13.57
CA PHE A 435 -8.93 41.40 -12.99
C PHE A 435 -10.45 41.43 -13.16
N LYS A 436 -11.01 40.36 -13.77
CA LYS A 436 -12.46 40.09 -13.91
C LYS A 436 -13.32 41.34 -14.22
N ILE A 437 -13.08 41.93 -15.40
CA ILE A 437 -13.82 43.10 -15.88
C ILE A 437 -15.31 42.77 -16.02
N GLY A 438 -16.18 43.66 -15.54
CA GLY A 438 -17.63 43.46 -15.58
C GLY A 438 -18.23 42.75 -14.36
N ASP A 439 -17.42 42.24 -13.43
CA ASP A 439 -17.93 41.70 -12.15
C ASP A 439 -18.38 42.82 -11.21
N LYS A 440 -19.59 42.70 -10.66
CA LYS A 440 -20.23 43.72 -9.82
C LYS A 440 -19.42 44.10 -8.58
N HIS A 441 -18.77 43.13 -7.93
CA HIS A 441 -18.00 43.36 -6.72
C HIS A 441 -16.61 43.91 -7.07
N ILE A 442 -15.93 43.33 -8.06
CA ILE A 442 -14.59 43.76 -8.46
C ILE A 442 -14.57 45.17 -9.07
N GLU A 443 -15.62 45.59 -9.79
CA GLU A 443 -15.76 46.98 -10.25
C GLU A 443 -15.79 47.96 -9.05
N LYS A 444 -16.57 47.68 -8.01
CA LYS A 444 -16.58 48.50 -6.80
C LYS A 444 -15.22 48.55 -6.10
N VAL A 445 -14.51 47.42 -6.03
CA VAL A 445 -13.15 47.39 -5.46
C VAL A 445 -12.23 48.31 -6.28
N ARG A 446 -12.30 48.27 -7.62
CA ARG A 446 -11.51 49.17 -8.47
C ARG A 446 -11.87 50.62 -8.25
N ASP A 447 -13.16 50.95 -8.09
CA ASP A 447 -13.61 52.31 -7.81
C ASP A 447 -13.07 52.84 -6.47
N TYR A 448 -13.09 52.01 -5.41
CA TYR A 448 -12.55 52.41 -4.11
C TYR A 448 -11.03 52.64 -4.12
N ILE A 449 -10.28 51.88 -4.92
CA ILE A 449 -8.82 51.94 -4.91
C ILE A 449 -8.25 52.94 -5.93
N PHE A 450 -8.79 52.95 -7.16
CA PHE A 450 -8.20 53.65 -8.30
C PHE A 450 -9.04 54.83 -8.84
N ALA A 451 -10.32 54.94 -8.53
CA ALA A 451 -11.09 56.11 -8.98
C ALA A 451 -10.73 57.35 -8.15
N ASN A 452 -10.82 58.53 -8.78
CA ASN A 452 -10.61 59.83 -8.14
C ASN A 452 -11.82 60.25 -7.26
N SER A 453 -12.17 59.38 -6.32
CA SER A 453 -13.34 59.50 -5.44
C SER A 453 -13.02 60.14 -4.09
N GLN A 454 -11.74 60.15 -3.67
CA GLN A 454 -11.33 60.60 -2.34
C GLN A 454 -10.76 62.01 -2.36
N TYR A 455 -10.95 62.75 -1.28
CA TYR A 455 -10.34 64.07 -1.11
C TYR A 455 -8.96 63.94 -0.45
N PHE A 456 -7.96 64.58 -1.06
CA PHE A 456 -6.66 64.83 -0.46
C PHE A 456 -6.59 66.28 0.01
N PHE A 457 -6.13 66.49 1.24
CA PHE A 457 -6.03 67.81 1.87
C PHE A 457 -4.58 68.29 1.88
N PHE A 458 -4.30 69.37 1.15
CA PHE A 458 -3.02 70.09 1.20
C PHE A 458 -3.10 71.13 2.32
N TYR A 459 -2.32 70.94 3.39
CA TYR A 459 -2.30 71.84 4.53
C TYR A 459 -1.20 72.89 4.36
N LEU A 460 -1.55 74.17 4.43
CA LEU A 460 -0.58 75.28 4.58
C LEU A 460 -0.39 75.63 6.06
N THR A 461 -1.45 75.49 6.84
CA THR A 461 -1.48 75.64 8.30
C THR A 461 -2.63 74.80 8.83
N VAL A 462 -2.68 74.51 10.14
CA VAL A 462 -3.75 73.70 10.77
C VAL A 462 -5.17 74.13 10.36
N LYS A 463 -5.40 75.43 10.11
CA LYS A 463 -6.71 75.98 9.71
C LYS A 463 -6.88 76.20 8.21
N ASN A 464 -5.79 76.40 7.47
CA ASN A 464 -5.82 76.77 6.06
C ASN A 464 -5.39 75.57 5.21
N PHE A 465 -6.32 75.01 4.45
CA PHE A 465 -6.08 73.85 3.60
C PHE A 465 -6.85 73.95 2.29
N THR A 466 -6.27 73.41 1.22
CA THR A 466 -6.94 73.20 -0.06
C THR A 466 -7.21 71.71 -0.24
N LYS A 467 -8.27 71.37 -0.99
CA LYS A 467 -8.65 69.97 -1.26
C LYS A 467 -8.53 69.67 -2.75
N SER A 468 -7.99 68.50 -3.09
CA SER A 468 -7.97 67.96 -4.45
C SER A 468 -8.61 66.57 -4.46
N ARG A 469 -9.12 66.12 -5.61
CA ARG A 469 -9.60 64.73 -5.77
C ARG A 469 -8.46 63.85 -6.26
N SER A 470 -8.28 62.70 -5.63
CA SER A 470 -7.24 61.72 -5.97
C SER A 470 -7.73 60.31 -5.63
N SER A 471 -7.08 59.30 -6.19
CA SER A 471 -7.37 57.91 -5.84
C SER A 471 -6.80 57.52 -4.47
N SER A 472 -7.39 56.51 -3.83
CA SER A 472 -6.87 56.00 -2.55
C SER A 472 -5.42 55.53 -2.69
N ASN A 473 -5.07 54.93 -3.83
CA ASN A 473 -3.70 54.52 -4.12
C ASN A 473 -2.75 55.71 -4.29
N GLU A 474 -3.14 56.76 -5.02
CA GLU A 474 -2.33 57.98 -5.17
C GLU A 474 -2.11 58.70 -3.84
N ILE A 475 -3.14 58.78 -2.99
CA ILE A 475 -3.02 59.36 -1.65
C ILE A 475 -1.97 58.59 -0.82
N SER A 476 -1.89 57.27 -0.99
CA SER A 476 -0.89 56.43 -0.33
C SER A 476 0.53 56.89 -0.68
N TYR A 477 0.80 57.11 -1.97
CA TYR A 477 2.08 57.61 -2.47
C TYR A 477 2.37 59.03 -2.01
N MET A 478 1.38 59.92 -2.03
CA MET A 478 1.56 61.30 -1.58
C MET A 478 1.95 61.35 -0.10
N ILE A 479 1.30 60.56 0.75
CA ILE A 479 1.66 60.45 2.17
C ILE A 479 3.12 59.94 2.31
N ALA A 480 3.49 58.87 1.61
CA ALA A 480 4.85 58.34 1.65
C ALA A 480 5.91 59.36 1.20
N ASN A 481 5.61 60.14 0.16
CA ASN A 481 6.51 61.19 -0.34
C ASN A 481 6.69 62.32 0.68
N HIS A 482 5.61 62.77 1.33
CA HIS A 482 5.69 63.80 2.38
C HIS A 482 6.43 63.28 3.63
N VAL A 483 6.27 62.00 3.96
CA VAL A 483 7.08 61.33 5.00
C VAL A 483 8.57 61.31 4.61
N GLY A 484 8.91 60.98 3.36
CA GLY A 484 10.28 61.01 2.87
C GLY A 484 10.92 62.40 2.98
N LYS A 485 10.21 63.45 2.54
CA LYS A 485 10.67 64.85 2.67
C LYS A 485 11.02 65.24 4.11
N LEU A 486 10.23 64.77 5.09
CA LEU A 486 10.50 65.05 6.51
C LEU A 486 11.73 64.32 7.04
N LEU A 487 12.08 63.16 6.48
CA LEU A 487 13.27 62.40 6.86
C LEU A 487 14.56 63.01 6.31
N ASP A 488 14.48 63.71 5.18
CA ASP A 488 15.64 64.32 4.51
C ASP A 488 16.02 65.69 5.09
N LEU A 489 15.25 66.23 6.04
CA LEU A 489 15.57 67.48 6.72
C LEU A 489 16.72 67.30 7.73
N PRO A 490 17.72 68.21 7.75
CA PRO A 490 18.87 68.09 8.64
C PRO A 490 18.51 68.29 10.13
N GLU A 491 17.55 69.17 10.42
CA GLU A 491 17.05 69.42 11.78
C GLU A 491 15.52 69.56 11.79
N ILE A 492 14.88 68.98 12.81
CA ILE A 492 13.43 69.07 13.01
C ILE A 492 13.14 70.16 14.04
N THR A 493 12.73 71.33 13.57
CA THR A 493 12.33 72.46 14.43
C THR A 493 10.82 72.44 14.72
N PRO A 494 10.35 73.17 15.76
CA PRO A 494 8.91 73.30 16.04
C PRO A 494 8.08 73.84 14.87
N ASP A 495 8.70 74.62 13.97
CA ASP A 495 8.05 75.17 12.78
C ASP A 495 7.87 74.11 11.68
N VAL A 496 8.84 73.20 11.53
CA VAL A 496 8.72 72.02 10.63
C VAL A 496 7.56 71.12 11.07
N VAL A 497 7.38 70.93 12.39
CA VAL A 497 6.31 70.09 12.94
C VAL A 497 4.92 70.69 12.71
N LYS A 498 4.80 72.01 12.71
CA LYS A 498 3.57 72.74 12.34
C LYS A 498 3.44 72.95 10.82
N GLY A 499 4.49 72.62 10.08
CA GLY A 499 4.63 72.87 8.66
C GLY A 499 3.74 71.97 7.79
N PRO A 500 3.62 72.32 6.50
CA PRO A 500 2.80 71.60 5.52
C PRO A 500 3.05 70.10 5.47
N ASP A 501 4.31 69.66 5.30
CA ASP A 501 4.64 68.24 5.09
C ASP A 501 4.27 67.37 6.30
N SER A 502 4.48 67.87 7.53
CA SER A 502 4.08 67.20 8.78
C SER A 502 2.56 67.05 8.89
N LEU A 503 1.80 68.11 8.58
CA LEU A 503 0.34 68.08 8.63
C LEU A 503 -0.26 67.19 7.54
N ILE A 504 0.33 67.19 6.35
CA ILE A 504 -0.12 66.36 5.23
C ILE A 504 0.12 64.88 5.52
N ALA A 505 1.32 64.52 5.99
CA ALA A 505 1.69 63.14 6.32
C ALA A 505 0.81 62.54 7.43
N ARG A 506 0.33 63.36 8.37
CA ARG A 506 -0.39 62.88 9.56
C ARG A 506 -1.91 62.87 9.47
N ASN A 507 -2.51 63.67 8.58
CA ASN A 507 -3.97 63.90 8.59
C ASN A 507 -4.72 63.32 7.39
N ASN A 508 -4.02 62.84 6.35
CA ASN A 508 -4.64 62.33 5.13
C ASN A 508 -4.89 60.81 5.12
N ASN A 509 -4.69 60.11 6.23
CA ASN A 509 -4.80 58.64 6.30
C ASN A 509 -6.24 58.11 6.42
N ASN A 510 -7.19 58.89 6.94
CA ASN A 510 -8.54 58.39 7.28
C ASN A 510 -9.38 57.99 6.06
N LEU A 511 -9.49 58.86 5.06
CA LEU A 511 -10.27 58.61 3.83
C LEU A 511 -9.76 57.42 3.00
N PRO A 512 -8.45 57.31 2.68
CA PRO A 512 -7.93 56.14 1.97
C PRO A 512 -8.05 54.85 2.79
N THR A 513 -8.04 54.93 4.12
CA THR A 513 -8.27 53.78 5.00
C THR A 513 -9.71 53.27 4.91
N ALA A 514 -10.69 54.18 4.97
CA ALA A 514 -12.10 53.84 4.80
C ALA A 514 -12.37 53.19 3.44
N ALA A 515 -11.86 53.80 2.36
CA ALA A 515 -11.98 53.24 1.01
C ALA A 515 -11.36 51.83 0.90
N LYS A 516 -10.21 51.58 1.53
CA LYS A 516 -9.56 50.25 1.53
C LYS A 516 -10.30 49.22 2.38
N ASN A 517 -10.99 49.64 3.45
CA ASN A 517 -11.87 48.74 4.21
C ASN A 517 -13.06 48.29 3.35
N SER A 518 -13.75 49.23 2.71
CA SER A 518 -14.87 48.91 1.82
C SER A 518 -14.43 48.06 0.62
N ALA A 519 -13.22 48.29 0.09
CA ALA A 519 -12.64 47.45 -0.96
C ALA A 519 -12.38 46.00 -0.49
N LEU A 520 -11.89 45.80 0.74
CA LEU A 520 -11.68 44.46 1.29
C LEU A 520 -12.99 43.73 1.57
N GLU A 521 -14.03 44.44 2.03
CA GLU A 521 -15.36 43.86 2.26
C GLU A 521 -16.02 43.41 0.94
N GLU A 522 -15.97 44.24 -0.11
CA GLU A 522 -16.51 43.86 -1.42
C GLU A 522 -15.70 42.70 -2.05
N MET A 523 -14.39 42.60 -1.81
CA MET A 523 -13.59 41.46 -2.25
C MET A 523 -13.95 40.16 -1.51
N ILE A 524 -14.30 40.24 -0.22
CA ILE A 524 -14.82 39.09 0.54
C ILE A 524 -16.17 38.65 -0.04
N ASN A 525 -17.06 39.59 -0.37
CA ASN A 525 -18.35 39.27 -0.98
C ASN A 525 -18.18 38.59 -2.35
N TYR A 526 -17.25 39.07 -3.18
CA TYR A 526 -16.86 38.39 -4.43
C TYR A 526 -16.46 36.93 -4.20
N ILE A 527 -15.59 36.66 -3.22
CA ILE A 527 -15.13 35.30 -2.91
C ILE A 527 -16.29 34.42 -2.42
N LYS A 528 -17.25 34.97 -1.68
CA LYS A 528 -18.45 34.25 -1.22
C LYS A 528 -19.37 33.88 -2.38
N ASP A 529 -19.69 34.84 -3.24
CA ASP A 529 -20.53 34.59 -4.42
C ASP A 529 -19.88 33.57 -5.37
N TYR A 530 -18.55 33.65 -5.53
CA TYR A 530 -17.76 32.69 -6.29
C TYR A 530 -17.84 31.29 -5.67
N HIS A 531 -17.71 31.16 -4.34
CA HIS A 531 -17.84 29.89 -3.64
C HIS A 531 -19.23 29.26 -3.83
N GLU A 532 -20.32 30.02 -3.64
CA GLU A 532 -21.68 29.49 -3.77
C GLU A 532 -22.00 28.99 -5.19
N LEU A 533 -21.49 29.67 -6.21
CA LEU A 533 -21.69 29.28 -7.60
C LEU A 533 -20.89 28.01 -7.93
N HIS A 534 -19.62 27.95 -7.54
CA HIS A 534 -18.76 26.80 -7.82
C HIS A 534 -19.13 25.55 -7.02
N ASP A 535 -19.61 25.70 -5.79
CA ASP A 535 -20.04 24.55 -4.97
C ASP A 535 -21.28 23.85 -5.58
N LYS A 536 -22.27 24.62 -6.05
CA LYS A 536 -23.43 24.08 -6.79
C LYS A 536 -23.00 23.36 -8.08
N PHE A 537 -22.03 23.94 -8.80
CA PHE A 537 -21.50 23.35 -10.03
C PHE A 537 -20.75 22.03 -9.77
N LEU A 538 -19.92 21.98 -8.72
CA LEU A 538 -19.20 20.78 -8.30
C LEU A 538 -20.17 19.66 -7.87
N LEU A 539 -21.24 19.99 -7.14
CA LEU A 539 -22.28 19.03 -6.76
C LEU A 539 -23.02 18.47 -8.00
N ALA A 540 -23.33 19.31 -8.98
CA ALA A 540 -23.95 18.86 -10.23
C ALA A 540 -23.03 17.90 -11.01
N ILE A 541 -21.72 18.18 -11.08
CA ILE A 541 -20.73 17.28 -11.67
C ILE A 541 -20.70 15.94 -10.94
N LEU A 542 -20.66 15.94 -9.60
CA LEU A 542 -20.64 14.73 -8.80
C LEU A 542 -21.84 13.82 -9.11
N LEU A 543 -23.05 14.39 -9.11
CA LEU A 543 -24.27 13.66 -9.39
C LEU A 543 -24.22 13.04 -10.81
N SER A 544 -23.77 13.81 -11.80
CA SER A 544 -23.66 13.34 -13.19
C SER A 544 -22.68 12.17 -13.34
N LEU A 545 -21.50 12.23 -12.71
CA LEU A 545 -20.49 11.18 -12.78
C LEU A 545 -20.96 9.88 -12.12
N ILE A 546 -21.63 9.99 -10.97
CA ILE A 546 -22.20 8.83 -10.26
C ILE A 546 -23.30 8.19 -11.11
N SER A 547 -24.24 8.98 -11.65
CA SER A 547 -25.34 8.44 -12.47
C SER A 547 -24.83 7.71 -13.71
N ILE A 548 -23.88 8.30 -14.45
CA ILE A 548 -23.30 7.69 -15.65
C ILE A 548 -22.57 6.39 -15.31
N ASN A 549 -21.79 6.37 -14.22
CA ASN A 549 -21.05 5.18 -13.79
C ASN A 549 -22.00 4.03 -13.42
N VAL A 550 -22.99 4.28 -12.56
CA VAL A 550 -23.94 3.26 -12.10
C VAL A 550 -24.73 2.66 -13.27
N ILE A 551 -25.28 3.48 -14.15
CA ILE A 551 -26.07 3.02 -15.30
C ILE A 551 -25.22 2.15 -16.23
N THR A 552 -23.99 2.58 -16.52
CA THR A 552 -23.11 1.88 -17.47
C THR A 552 -22.68 0.52 -16.93
N TYR A 553 -22.27 0.43 -15.66
CA TYR A 553 -21.87 -0.84 -15.06
C TYR A 553 -23.03 -1.83 -14.93
N ILE A 554 -24.25 -1.36 -14.66
CA ILE A 554 -25.46 -2.22 -14.64
C ILE A 554 -25.72 -2.82 -16.02
N PHE A 555 -25.68 -1.99 -17.08
CA PHE A 555 -25.92 -2.44 -18.45
C PHE A 555 -24.89 -3.49 -18.89
N ILE A 556 -23.62 -3.24 -18.59
CA ILE A 556 -22.52 -4.13 -18.96
C ILE A 556 -22.56 -5.43 -18.18
N ALA A 557 -22.90 -5.40 -16.89
CA ALA A 557 -23.10 -6.62 -16.10
C ALA A 557 -24.20 -7.51 -16.68
N PHE A 558 -25.34 -6.92 -17.09
CA PHE A 558 -26.42 -7.67 -17.73
C PHE A 558 -25.96 -8.32 -19.04
N TYR A 559 -25.25 -7.56 -19.88
CA TYR A 559 -24.73 -8.04 -21.16
C TYR A 559 -23.71 -9.17 -20.99
N MET A 560 -22.81 -9.06 -20.01
CA MET A 560 -21.83 -10.11 -19.67
C MET A 560 -22.54 -11.42 -19.27
N LEU A 561 -23.57 -11.34 -18.42
CA LEU A 561 -24.32 -12.52 -17.96
C LEU A 561 -25.07 -13.19 -19.10
N HIS A 562 -25.64 -12.41 -20.02
CA HIS A 562 -26.33 -12.93 -21.20
C HIS A 562 -25.38 -13.75 -22.10
N ILE A 563 -24.22 -13.18 -22.47
CA ILE A 563 -23.22 -13.86 -23.32
C ILE A 563 -22.67 -15.12 -22.63
N LEU A 564 -22.48 -15.08 -21.31
CA LEU A 564 -21.97 -16.23 -20.55
C LEU A 564 -22.97 -17.40 -20.54
N LYS A 565 -24.27 -17.13 -20.37
CA LYS A 565 -25.32 -18.15 -20.45
C LYS A 565 -25.40 -18.75 -21.85
N PHE A 566 -25.40 -17.90 -22.88
CA PHE A 566 -25.44 -18.35 -24.27
C PHE A 566 -24.27 -19.29 -24.62
N ASN A 567 -23.03 -18.93 -24.28
CA ASN A 567 -21.87 -19.78 -24.55
C ASN A 567 -21.90 -21.12 -23.76
N ARG A 568 -22.46 -21.11 -22.55
CA ARG A 568 -22.63 -22.32 -21.74
C ARG A 568 -23.59 -23.29 -22.43
N GLU A 569 -24.74 -22.80 -22.88
CA GLU A 569 -25.74 -23.63 -23.60
C GLU A 569 -25.17 -24.22 -24.88
N GLN A 570 -24.43 -23.43 -25.67
CA GLN A 570 -23.75 -23.92 -26.87
C GLN A 570 -22.74 -25.04 -26.57
N THR A 571 -21.93 -24.87 -25.51
CA THR A 571 -20.92 -25.87 -25.14
C THR A 571 -21.56 -27.19 -24.70
N LEU A 572 -22.64 -27.12 -23.90
CA LEU A 572 -23.36 -28.32 -23.45
C LEU A 572 -24.14 -28.97 -24.60
N GLY A 573 -24.69 -28.18 -25.53
CA GLY A 573 -25.38 -28.66 -26.72
C GLY A 573 -24.48 -29.47 -27.64
N VAL A 574 -23.18 -29.16 -27.75
CA VAL A 574 -22.23 -29.98 -28.52
C VAL A 574 -22.12 -31.40 -27.94
N LEU A 575 -22.13 -31.56 -26.61
CA LEU A 575 -22.01 -32.87 -25.97
C LEU A 575 -23.22 -33.78 -26.24
N THR A 576 -24.41 -33.22 -26.45
CA THR A 576 -25.61 -34.00 -26.78
C THR A 576 -25.71 -34.39 -28.26
N THR A 577 -24.88 -33.80 -29.13
CA THR A 577 -24.79 -34.18 -30.55
C THR A 577 -23.89 -35.39 -30.81
N LEU A 578 -23.19 -35.91 -29.80
CA LEU A 578 -22.33 -37.08 -29.93
C LEU A 578 -23.15 -38.35 -30.27
N PRO A 579 -22.67 -39.22 -31.18
CA PRO A 579 -23.37 -40.46 -31.51
C PRO A 579 -23.60 -41.34 -30.29
N LYS A 580 -24.84 -41.80 -30.09
CA LYS A 580 -25.23 -42.62 -28.92
C LYS A 580 -24.38 -43.90 -28.79
N THR A 581 -23.95 -44.48 -29.91
CA THR A 581 -23.08 -45.66 -29.96
C THR A 581 -21.70 -45.42 -29.34
N VAL A 582 -21.13 -44.22 -29.52
CA VAL A 582 -19.84 -43.83 -28.93
C VAL A 582 -20.00 -43.62 -27.42
N VAL A 583 -21.08 -42.94 -27.01
CA VAL A 583 -21.36 -42.66 -25.61
C VAL A 583 -21.65 -43.95 -24.82
N SER A 584 -22.42 -44.88 -25.40
CA SER A 584 -22.69 -46.18 -24.77
C SER A 584 -21.42 -47.03 -24.60
N ASN A 585 -20.52 -46.99 -25.58
CA ASN A 585 -19.24 -47.71 -25.51
C ASN A 585 -18.34 -47.16 -24.39
N ILE A 586 -18.31 -45.84 -24.20
CA ILE A 586 -17.54 -45.21 -23.12
C ILE A 586 -18.14 -45.56 -21.75
N SER A 587 -19.46 -45.44 -21.57
CA SER A 587 -20.11 -45.84 -20.31
C SER A 587 -19.89 -47.34 -20.01
N TYR A 588 -19.92 -48.19 -21.04
CA TYR A 588 -19.59 -49.61 -20.94
C TYR A 588 -18.12 -49.88 -20.56
N SER A 589 -17.16 -49.14 -21.12
CA SER A 589 -15.74 -49.27 -20.76
C SER A 589 -15.47 -48.94 -19.29
N LEU A 590 -16.14 -47.92 -18.74
CA LEU A 590 -16.07 -47.55 -17.32
C LEU A 590 -16.71 -48.62 -16.41
N ASN A 591 -17.62 -49.43 -16.98
CA ASN A 591 -18.28 -50.57 -16.35
C ASN A 591 -17.33 -51.79 -16.28
N LYS A 592 -16.68 -52.15 -17.39
CA LYS A 592 -15.75 -53.29 -17.49
C LYS A 592 -14.57 -53.16 -16.52
N LEU A 593 -14.09 -51.94 -16.26
CA LEU A 593 -12.99 -51.67 -15.33
C LEU A 593 -13.37 -51.83 -13.83
N LYS A 594 -14.66 -51.99 -13.51
CA LYS A 594 -15.15 -52.25 -12.14
C LYS A 594 -15.09 -53.74 -11.80
N ASP A 595 -15.28 -54.61 -12.77
CA ASP A 595 -15.30 -56.06 -12.61
C ASP A 595 -13.96 -56.66 -13.02
N GLY A 596 -12.98 -56.53 -12.13
CA GLY A 596 -11.71 -57.25 -12.21
C GLY A 596 -11.69 -58.43 -11.24
N SER A 597 -12.55 -59.42 -11.45
CA SER A 597 -12.43 -60.84 -11.03
C SER A 597 -13.83 -61.49 -11.04
N ASP A 598 -13.97 -62.58 -11.79
CA ASP A 598 -15.07 -63.54 -11.81
C ASP A 598 -16.21 -63.39 -12.83
N LYS A 599 -16.19 -64.38 -13.74
CA LYS A 599 -17.28 -65.04 -14.46
C LYS A 599 -17.98 -64.30 -15.59
N SER A 600 -17.72 -64.80 -16.80
CA SER A 600 -18.67 -64.87 -17.90
C SER A 600 -19.96 -65.61 -17.47
N MET A 601 -21.14 -64.98 -17.58
CA MET A 601 -22.36 -65.63 -18.10
C MET A 601 -23.57 -64.68 -18.22
N ASN A 602 -24.33 -64.89 -19.31
CA ASN A 602 -25.76 -64.66 -19.57
C ASN A 602 -26.35 -63.24 -19.72
N THR A 603 -26.87 -63.02 -20.93
CA THR A 603 -27.40 -61.77 -21.51
C THR A 603 -28.91 -61.56 -21.38
N ASP A 604 -29.69 -62.51 -20.83
CA ASP A 604 -31.17 -62.43 -20.90
C ASP A 604 -31.87 -61.90 -19.64
N SER A 605 -31.21 -61.80 -18.49
CA SER A 605 -31.77 -61.15 -17.29
C SER A 605 -31.55 -59.63 -17.24
N MET A 606 -30.98 -59.04 -18.30
CA MET A 606 -30.56 -57.64 -18.33
C MET A 606 -31.69 -56.67 -18.71
N LYS A 607 -32.65 -57.08 -19.54
CA LYS A 607 -33.69 -56.16 -20.06
C LYS A 607 -34.68 -55.68 -18.99
N ASP A 608 -35.13 -56.55 -18.08
CA ASP A 608 -36.12 -56.17 -17.07
C ASP A 608 -35.51 -55.39 -15.90
N ALA A 609 -34.24 -55.66 -15.56
CA ALA A 609 -33.50 -54.88 -14.57
C ALA A 609 -33.10 -53.48 -15.09
N GLU A 610 -32.92 -53.34 -16.41
CA GLU A 610 -32.56 -52.07 -17.06
C GLU A 610 -33.76 -51.13 -17.18
N ILE A 611 -34.98 -51.66 -17.41
CA ILE A 611 -36.23 -50.88 -17.38
C ILE A 611 -36.57 -50.41 -15.97
N SER A 612 -36.42 -51.28 -14.95
CA SER A 612 -36.64 -50.91 -13.54
C SER A 612 -35.64 -49.86 -13.03
N ARG A 613 -34.38 -49.91 -13.48
CA ARG A 613 -33.37 -48.87 -13.19
C ARG A 613 -33.64 -47.55 -13.91
N GLN A 614 -34.22 -47.59 -15.10
CA GLN A 614 -34.62 -46.39 -15.84
C GLN A 614 -35.78 -45.68 -15.12
N GLU A 615 -36.76 -46.42 -14.61
CA GLU A 615 -37.86 -45.83 -13.81
C GLU A 615 -37.38 -45.26 -12.47
N GLU A 616 -36.47 -45.93 -11.76
CA GLU A 616 -35.90 -45.42 -10.50
C GLU A 616 -34.96 -44.21 -10.72
N SER A 617 -34.28 -44.14 -11.87
CA SER A 617 -33.48 -42.99 -12.30
C SER A 617 -34.35 -41.77 -12.59
N ILE A 618 -35.53 -41.97 -13.18
CA ILE A 618 -36.51 -40.89 -13.44
C ILE A 618 -37.04 -40.33 -12.11
N ILE A 619 -37.33 -41.18 -11.12
CA ILE A 619 -37.80 -40.73 -9.80
C ILE A 619 -36.68 -40.01 -9.02
N LYS A 620 -35.41 -40.41 -9.17
CA LYS A 620 -34.25 -39.66 -8.64
C LYS A 620 -34.01 -38.33 -9.37
N LEU A 621 -34.24 -38.27 -10.67
CA LEU A 621 -34.26 -37.04 -11.46
C LEU A 621 -35.24 -36.03 -10.87
N PHE A 622 -36.46 -36.46 -10.54
CA PHE A 622 -37.46 -35.60 -9.90
C PHE A 622 -37.13 -35.19 -8.47
N SER A 623 -36.39 -35.99 -7.70
CA SER A 623 -35.92 -35.58 -6.36
C SER A 623 -34.66 -34.70 -6.39
N SER A 624 -33.87 -34.74 -7.48
CA SER A 624 -32.68 -33.92 -7.68
C SER A 624 -32.97 -32.50 -8.21
N ILE A 625 -34.16 -32.29 -8.82
CA ILE A 625 -34.64 -30.97 -9.28
C ILE A 625 -34.77 -29.95 -8.13
N THR A 626 -34.73 -30.37 -6.87
CA THR A 626 -34.91 -29.47 -5.71
C THR A 626 -33.65 -28.71 -5.28
N ASP A 627 -32.44 -29.01 -5.79
CA ASP A 627 -31.21 -28.34 -5.29
C ASP A 627 -30.29 -27.76 -6.40
N GLY A 628 -30.80 -26.76 -7.12
CA GLY A 628 -30.06 -25.97 -8.11
C GLY A 628 -29.16 -24.85 -7.53
N SER A 629 -28.60 -25.01 -6.33
CA SER A 629 -27.99 -23.91 -5.57
C SER A 629 -26.51 -23.59 -5.89
N THR A 630 -25.77 -24.46 -6.60
CA THR A 630 -24.32 -24.28 -6.77
C THR A 630 -23.92 -23.36 -7.93
N SER A 631 -24.64 -23.36 -9.06
CA SER A 631 -24.26 -22.53 -10.22
C SER A 631 -24.54 -21.03 -10.03
N THR A 632 -25.47 -20.68 -9.13
CA THR A 632 -25.76 -19.29 -8.75
C THR A 632 -24.55 -18.63 -8.08
N SER A 633 -23.77 -19.36 -7.28
CA SER A 633 -22.68 -18.81 -6.46
C SER A 633 -21.62 -18.04 -7.26
N MET A 634 -21.17 -18.57 -8.40
CA MET A 634 -20.13 -17.94 -9.25
C MET A 634 -20.64 -16.69 -9.97
N HIS A 635 -21.87 -16.71 -10.48
CA HIS A 635 -22.50 -15.54 -11.10
C HIS A 635 -22.74 -14.43 -10.07
N THR A 636 -23.17 -14.80 -8.86
CA THR A 636 -23.35 -13.87 -7.74
C THR A 636 -22.02 -13.26 -7.29
N LEU A 637 -20.92 -14.03 -7.29
CA LEU A 637 -19.60 -13.53 -6.92
C LEU A 637 -19.08 -12.48 -7.92
N ILE A 638 -19.25 -12.72 -9.23
CA ILE A 638 -18.86 -11.75 -10.26
C ILE A 638 -19.67 -10.45 -10.11
N LEU A 639 -20.98 -10.55 -9.86
CA LEU A 639 -21.85 -9.40 -9.64
C LEU A 639 -21.44 -8.62 -8.37
N TYR A 640 -21.08 -9.31 -7.30
CA TYR A 640 -20.56 -8.68 -6.08
C TYR A 640 -19.25 -7.93 -6.35
N CYS A 641 -18.33 -8.51 -7.12
CA CYS A 641 -17.08 -7.84 -7.49
C CYS A 641 -17.34 -6.57 -8.32
N LEU A 642 -18.25 -6.62 -9.29
CA LEU A 642 -18.62 -5.44 -10.09
C LEU A 642 -19.30 -4.36 -9.22
N LEU A 643 -20.20 -4.76 -8.32
CA LEU A 643 -20.85 -3.84 -7.39
C LEU A 643 -19.84 -3.17 -6.44
N PHE A 644 -18.84 -3.92 -5.96
CA PHE A 644 -17.76 -3.37 -5.17
C PHE A 644 -16.96 -2.32 -5.95
N ILE A 645 -16.63 -2.59 -7.23
CA ILE A 645 -15.96 -1.61 -8.10
C ILE A 645 -16.83 -0.34 -8.21
N VAL A 646 -18.12 -0.46 -8.49
CA VAL A 646 -19.03 0.70 -8.60
C VAL A 646 -19.01 1.52 -7.32
N ILE A 647 -19.20 0.90 -6.14
CA ILE A 647 -19.20 1.60 -4.86
C ILE A 647 -17.86 2.30 -4.61
N ALA A 648 -16.73 1.61 -4.87
CA ALA A 648 -15.41 2.20 -4.71
C ALA A 648 -15.20 3.40 -5.65
N THR A 649 -15.70 3.34 -6.87
CA THR A 649 -15.60 4.44 -7.83
C THR A 649 -16.47 5.63 -7.44
N CYS A 650 -17.68 5.40 -6.92
CA CYS A 650 -18.53 6.45 -6.36
C CYS A 650 -17.87 7.12 -5.14
N GLY A 651 -17.26 6.33 -4.26
CA GLY A 651 -16.48 6.84 -3.13
C GLY A 651 -15.29 7.69 -3.58
N ALA A 652 -14.57 7.26 -4.62
CA ALA A 652 -13.47 8.03 -5.19
C ALA A 652 -13.94 9.38 -5.78
N TYR A 653 -15.07 9.39 -6.51
CA TYR A 653 -15.65 10.64 -7.02
C TYR A 653 -16.10 11.60 -5.92
N TYR A 654 -16.73 11.06 -4.86
CA TYR A 654 -17.10 11.85 -3.71
C TYR A 654 -15.87 12.50 -3.05
N LEU A 655 -14.86 11.70 -2.69
CA LEU A 655 -13.63 12.21 -2.05
C LEU A 655 -12.91 13.24 -2.92
N MET A 656 -12.88 13.03 -4.23
CA MET A 656 -12.28 13.96 -5.17
C MET A 656 -13.00 15.30 -5.16
N ILE A 657 -14.33 15.33 -5.25
CA ILE A 657 -15.10 16.59 -5.25
C ILE A 657 -15.09 17.27 -3.89
N ASP A 658 -15.11 16.49 -2.81
CA ASP A 658 -14.99 16.97 -1.42
C ASP A 658 -13.71 17.80 -1.23
N GLN A 659 -12.57 17.34 -1.75
CA GLN A 659 -11.32 18.10 -1.70
C GLN A 659 -11.38 19.47 -2.41
N TYR A 660 -12.15 19.58 -3.48
CA TYR A 660 -12.37 20.86 -4.16
C TYR A 660 -13.25 21.80 -3.33
N SER A 661 -14.33 21.27 -2.73
CA SER A 661 -15.23 22.04 -1.87
C SER A 661 -14.53 22.50 -0.59
N ASP A 662 -13.73 21.65 0.04
CA ASP A 662 -12.90 21.98 1.21
C ASP A 662 -11.89 23.09 0.90
N SER A 663 -11.29 23.05 -0.30
CA SER A 663 -10.36 24.09 -0.75
C SER A 663 -11.07 25.44 -0.90
N LEU A 664 -12.30 25.46 -1.43
CA LEU A 664 -13.12 26.67 -1.53
C LEU A 664 -13.55 27.19 -0.15
N THR A 665 -13.96 26.30 0.75
CA THR A 665 -14.38 26.67 2.11
C THR A 665 -13.21 27.26 2.90
N THR A 666 -12.02 26.66 2.77
CA THR A 666 -10.78 27.16 3.37
C THR A 666 -10.41 28.54 2.82
N LEU A 667 -10.64 28.78 1.53
CA LEU A 667 -10.44 30.10 0.92
C LEU A 667 -11.33 31.17 1.57
N VAL A 668 -12.63 30.89 1.72
CA VAL A 668 -13.59 31.80 2.37
C VAL A 668 -13.19 32.07 3.82
N HIS A 669 -12.73 31.05 4.55
CA HIS A 669 -12.27 31.24 5.92
C HIS A 669 -11.01 32.13 6.00
N ASN A 670 -10.03 31.89 5.13
CA ASN A 670 -8.75 32.60 5.12
C ASN A 670 -8.88 34.06 4.67
N CYS A 671 -9.83 34.41 3.80
CA CYS A 671 -10.00 35.78 3.32
C CYS A 671 -10.43 36.72 4.46
N HIS A 672 -11.25 36.24 5.39
CA HIS A 672 -11.63 36.97 6.60
C HIS A 672 -10.42 37.25 7.51
N HIS A 673 -9.55 36.27 7.71
CA HIS A 673 -8.33 36.43 8.52
C HIS A 673 -7.40 37.50 7.99
N ILE A 674 -7.24 37.62 6.66
CA ILE A 674 -6.41 38.67 6.05
C ILE A 674 -6.96 40.05 6.40
N ASN A 675 -8.28 40.24 6.30
CA ASN A 675 -8.89 41.53 6.63
C ASN A 675 -8.75 41.85 8.12
N TYR A 676 -9.07 40.91 9.00
CA TYR A 676 -9.08 41.11 10.46
C TYR A 676 -7.67 41.23 11.06
N LEU A 677 -6.71 40.39 10.67
CA LEU A 677 -5.35 40.42 11.22
C LEU A 677 -4.60 41.70 10.83
N TYR A 678 -4.68 42.10 9.55
CA TYR A 678 -4.11 43.39 9.15
C TYR A 678 -4.92 44.54 9.76
N GLY A 679 -6.24 44.38 9.89
CA GLY A 679 -7.14 45.38 10.45
C GLY A 679 -6.82 45.70 11.91
N SER A 680 -6.57 44.68 12.74
CA SER A 680 -6.24 44.87 14.16
C SER A 680 -4.97 45.71 14.34
N ILE A 681 -3.94 45.49 13.51
CA ILE A 681 -2.72 46.31 13.50
C ILE A 681 -3.05 47.76 13.14
N THR A 682 -3.85 47.98 12.09
CA THR A 682 -4.29 49.32 11.71
C THR A 682 -4.98 50.04 12.87
N PHE A 683 -5.96 49.39 13.52
CA PHE A 683 -6.69 49.98 14.63
C PHE A 683 -5.81 50.22 15.87
N LEU A 684 -4.86 49.32 16.14
CA LEU A 684 -3.87 49.50 17.21
C LEU A 684 -3.06 50.78 17.01
N TYR A 685 -2.49 50.99 15.82
CA TYR A 685 -1.66 52.17 15.54
C TYR A 685 -2.48 53.47 15.51
N ILE A 686 -3.72 53.41 15.03
CA ILE A 686 -4.64 54.55 15.11
C ILE A 686 -4.92 54.91 16.58
N GLN A 687 -5.23 53.92 17.41
CA GLN A 687 -5.52 54.13 18.84
C GLN A 687 -4.28 54.64 19.60
N LEU A 688 -3.12 54.01 19.39
CA LEU A 688 -1.85 54.44 19.97
C LEU A 688 -1.53 55.89 19.62
N TRP A 689 -1.70 56.27 18.35
CA TRP A 689 -1.50 57.65 17.92
C TRP A 689 -2.46 58.62 18.60
N GLN A 690 -3.74 58.26 18.73
CA GLN A 690 -4.75 59.09 19.39
C GLN A 690 -4.43 59.29 20.88
N ASP A 691 -4.12 58.22 21.60
CA ASP A 691 -3.82 58.29 23.03
C ASP A 691 -2.50 59.01 23.30
N TYR A 692 -1.50 58.81 22.43
CA TYR A 692 -0.24 59.55 22.47
C TYR A 692 -0.45 61.05 22.24
N LEU A 693 -1.27 61.43 21.24
CA LEU A 693 -1.63 62.83 20.98
C LEU A 693 -2.37 63.45 22.18
N ARG A 694 -3.27 62.70 22.83
CA ARG A 694 -3.98 63.15 24.05
C ARG A 694 -3.02 63.38 25.22
N LEU A 695 -2.02 62.51 25.39
CA LEU A 695 -1.02 62.60 26.46
C LEU A 695 -0.10 63.82 26.26
N LEU A 696 0.33 64.07 25.03
CA LEU A 696 1.07 65.28 24.66
C LEU A 696 0.24 66.56 24.89
N LEU A 697 -1.04 66.56 24.51
CA LEU A 697 -1.93 67.69 24.76
C LEU A 697 -2.17 67.94 26.25
N LYS A 698 -2.15 66.89 27.09
CA LYS A 698 -2.22 67.02 28.56
C LYS A 698 -0.93 67.61 29.15
N ARG A 699 0.26 67.16 28.71
CA ARG A 699 1.55 67.71 29.17
C ARG A 699 1.76 69.16 28.71
N ALA A 700 1.41 69.49 27.47
CA ALA A 700 1.46 70.85 26.96
C ALA A 700 0.46 71.80 27.67
N ALA A 701 -0.64 71.28 28.22
CA ALA A 701 -1.57 72.06 29.03
C ALA A 701 -1.06 72.34 30.45
N GLN A 702 -0.09 71.57 30.95
CA GLN A 702 0.51 71.76 32.28
C GLN A 702 1.68 72.76 32.29
N ASN A 703 2.38 72.95 31.16
CA ASN A 703 3.49 73.89 31.01
C ASN A 703 3.15 75.05 30.04
N LEU A 704 2.54 76.12 30.58
CA LEU A 704 2.27 77.46 30.01
C LEU A 704 1.45 77.65 28.71
N LYS A 705 0.42 78.52 28.83
CA LYS A 705 -0.27 79.36 27.81
C LYS A 705 -0.15 78.96 26.32
N VAL A 706 -0.71 77.81 25.92
CA VAL A 706 -1.10 77.54 24.52
C VAL A 706 -2.59 77.23 24.46
N HIS A 707 -3.43 78.18 24.88
CA HIS A 707 -4.86 77.92 25.05
C HIS A 707 -5.68 77.99 23.74
N ALA A 708 -5.20 78.71 22.72
CA ALA A 708 -5.94 78.96 21.47
C ALA A 708 -5.76 77.85 20.41
N SER A 709 -4.56 77.27 20.31
CA SER A 709 -4.24 76.21 19.34
C SER A 709 -4.77 74.84 19.81
N VAL A 710 -4.81 74.63 21.13
CA VAL A 710 -5.19 73.37 21.79
C VAL A 710 -6.71 73.20 21.90
N SER A 711 -7.46 74.28 22.07
CA SER A 711 -8.93 74.27 22.11
C SER A 711 -9.55 73.95 20.74
N GLN A 712 -8.96 74.44 19.64
CA GLN A 712 -9.43 74.17 18.28
C GLN A 712 -9.07 72.76 17.77
N MET A 713 -7.99 72.16 18.28
CA MET A 713 -7.64 70.77 17.98
C MET A 713 -8.55 69.78 18.75
N LYS A 714 -8.92 70.09 20.01
CA LYS A 714 -9.97 69.38 20.77
C LYS A 714 -11.35 69.41 20.07
N PHE A 715 -11.74 70.56 19.50
CA PHE A 715 -13.04 70.72 18.81
C PHE A 715 -13.13 69.91 17.50
N ARG A 716 -12.02 69.72 16.77
CA ARG A 716 -12.00 68.93 15.53
C ARG A 716 -11.92 67.43 15.76
N ILE A 717 -11.32 67.00 16.87
CA ILE A 717 -11.29 65.59 17.29
C ILE A 717 -12.69 65.12 17.75
N SER A 718 -13.49 65.97 18.41
CA SER A 718 -14.87 65.59 18.77
C SER A 718 -15.82 65.52 17.57
N ARG A 719 -15.58 66.31 16.51
CA ARG A 719 -16.36 66.26 15.27
C ARG A 719 -16.06 65.02 14.41
N GLY A 720 -14.81 64.56 14.40
CA GLY A 720 -14.45 63.25 13.85
C GLY A 720 -15.11 62.10 14.61
N PHE A 721 -15.25 62.24 15.93
CA PHE A 721 -15.95 61.29 16.80
C PHE A 721 -17.46 61.18 16.51
N TYR A 722 -18.10 62.29 16.11
CA TYR A 722 -19.54 62.31 15.77
C TYR A 722 -19.83 61.55 14.47
N HIS A 723 -18.95 61.63 13.47
CA HIS A 723 -19.04 60.80 12.25
C HIS A 723 -18.66 59.33 12.50
N TYR A 724 -17.76 59.07 13.45
CA TYR A 724 -17.32 57.71 13.81
C TYR A 724 -18.40 56.91 14.56
N LYS A 725 -19.28 57.57 15.33
CA LYS A 725 -20.38 56.92 16.05
C LYS A 725 -21.54 56.48 15.14
N GLN A 726 -21.69 57.08 13.96
CA GLN A 726 -22.76 56.74 13.00
C GLN A 726 -22.43 55.53 12.10
N HIS A 727 -21.17 55.08 12.07
CA HIS A 727 -20.75 53.92 11.26
C HIS A 727 -20.52 52.64 12.07
N ILE A 728 -20.70 52.70 13.39
CA ILE A 728 -20.60 51.56 14.33
C ILE A 728 -21.99 51.20 14.92
N SER A 729 -23.05 51.94 14.55
CA SER A 729 -24.44 51.53 14.80
C SER A 729 -25.02 50.80 13.60
#